data_AF-A0A942C340-F1
#
_entry.id   AF-A0A942C340-F1
#
_cell.length_a   1.000
_cell.length_b   1.000
_cell.length_c   1.000
_cell.angle_alpha   90.00
_cell.angle_beta   90.00
_cell.angle_gamma   90.00
#
_symmetry.space_group_name_H-M   'P 1'
#
loop_
_entity.id
_entity.type
_entity.pdbx_description
1 polymer ?
#
loop_
_entity_poly.entity_id
_entity_poly.type
_entity_poly.pdbx_seq_one_letter_code
_entity_poly.pdbx_strand_id
1 'polypeptide(L)'
;MGQHVFVAMPYGERDGINFDAIYQTLIKPALTEAGFDVFRADEENQSGDIRVDMFQELLLADLVIADITQENPNVWYELGIRHGLRARGYVQMRGKIEGVKTRVPFDVSVDRTFSYRLKNGAPDPDTLEKDKKALAEFVIATMEAIEVELDKKESPVFNLLRYLQEPDWKSLLMDEFAETWKNWEQRLELARRERRPGDVRAIAEAAPIRALRFEGLCKAGNALIKEGQFAFALSCFEEALKIDPHNLECRRQKGLVLGKLKRKAEAEVWLEAVAKDHPEDAETWGLLGRLEKEDWIETWCDIVPEKMRAEAAFSAELLKKAINTYLKGFRIDPRKYYPGINALTLAYLHQHLTGELWDATQLNAIEGGVRWAVQGCLENNKKDYWAKATLADIEILTGKPGLELLGGTPASVKNAYNAAIVLARDDWFALNSIREQLLLLKRLEFELEKVEIGIALLNKAIERIEVPREKWRPRKVFLFSGHMIDKPGRPEPRFPPDKEPIAKKAIEAKLDDLQAAPDDLALCGGACGGDLLFAEACLARGLKLELRIPFDEETFLKNSVTFAGDDWRDRFYAVKDNEKTKLLKMPEQLGKFGDSVEPYELDNLWQLYTALAWGPERVQFICLWNGKGGDGKGGTEHMYKTVRNHRGKVHHLNTTKLW
;
A
#
# COMPACT_ATOMS: atom_id res chain seq x y z
N MET A 1 7.00 -6.18 11.39
CA MET A 1 6.02 -6.65 12.37
C MET A 1 5.67 -8.10 12.09
N GLY A 2 5.78 -8.97 13.10
CA GLY A 2 5.27 -10.34 13.05
C GLY A 2 3.75 -10.36 13.03
N GLN A 3 3.14 -11.51 12.74
CA GLN A 3 1.69 -11.69 12.88
C GLN A 3 1.33 -11.77 14.37
N HIS A 4 0.27 -11.08 14.77
CA HIS A 4 -0.16 -10.96 16.17
C HIS A 4 -0.96 -12.18 16.63
N VAL A 5 -0.48 -12.84 17.68
CA VAL A 5 -1.04 -14.10 18.21
C VAL A 5 -1.50 -13.89 19.64
N PHE A 6 -2.81 -14.02 19.86
CA PHE A 6 -3.41 -14.00 21.19
C PHE A 6 -3.49 -15.42 21.76
N VAL A 7 -3.04 -15.62 22.99
CA VAL A 7 -3.08 -16.91 23.68
C VAL A 7 -4.17 -16.92 24.75
N ALA A 8 -5.24 -17.67 24.47
CA ALA A 8 -6.33 -17.98 25.38
C ALA A 8 -6.00 -19.27 26.17
N MET A 9 -5.64 -19.11 27.45
CA MET A 9 -5.27 -20.24 28.31
C MET A 9 -5.51 -19.94 29.81
N PRO A 10 -5.59 -20.96 30.68
CA PRO A 10 -5.60 -20.74 32.13
C PRO A 10 -4.32 -20.08 32.64
N TYR A 11 -4.39 -19.42 33.80
CA TYR A 11 -3.23 -18.80 34.48
C TYR A 11 -2.76 -19.61 35.69
N GLY A 12 -1.44 -19.58 35.93
CA GLY A 12 -0.83 -20.18 37.10
C GLY A 12 -0.85 -21.70 37.10
N GLU A 13 -0.73 -22.28 38.29
CA GLU A 13 -0.89 -23.71 38.50
C GLU A 13 -2.35 -24.07 38.79
N ARG A 14 -2.91 -25.01 38.02
CA ARG A 14 -4.29 -25.51 38.15
C ARG A 14 -4.32 -27.02 38.03
N ASP A 15 -4.92 -27.70 39.00
CA ASP A 15 -5.05 -29.16 39.04
C ASP A 15 -3.73 -29.91 38.75
N GLY A 16 -2.61 -29.37 39.25
CA GLY A 16 -1.28 -29.93 39.06
C GLY A 16 -0.67 -29.70 37.67
N ILE A 17 -1.19 -28.76 36.89
CA ILE A 17 -0.64 -28.31 35.60
C ILE A 17 -0.20 -26.86 35.72
N ASN A 18 1.04 -26.56 35.34
CA ASN A 18 1.62 -25.22 35.39
C ASN A 18 1.52 -24.54 34.01
N PHE A 19 0.51 -23.69 33.86
CA PHE A 19 0.21 -22.99 32.61
C PHE A 19 1.19 -21.85 32.31
N ASP A 20 1.83 -21.27 33.33
CA ASP A 20 2.88 -20.28 33.14
C ASP A 20 4.14 -20.91 32.54
N ALA A 21 4.51 -22.12 32.97
CA ALA A 21 5.60 -22.88 32.37
C ALA A 21 5.30 -23.26 30.92
N ILE A 22 4.06 -23.67 30.62
CA ILE A 22 3.62 -23.96 29.24
C ILE A 22 3.77 -22.71 28.37
N TYR A 23 3.30 -21.56 28.83
CA TYR A 23 3.40 -20.32 28.05
C TYR A 23 4.85 -19.87 27.86
N GLN A 24 5.61 -19.74 28.96
CA GLN A 24 6.95 -19.13 28.94
C GLN A 24 8.03 -20.03 28.35
N THR A 25 7.88 -21.35 28.42
CA THR A 25 8.92 -22.28 27.94
C THR A 25 8.56 -22.97 26.62
N LEU A 26 7.28 -23.09 26.27
CA LEU A 26 6.83 -23.77 25.05
C LEU A 26 6.22 -22.79 24.04
N ILE A 27 5.09 -22.16 24.38
CA ILE A 27 4.28 -21.38 23.42
C ILE A 27 5.03 -20.13 22.94
N LYS A 28 5.36 -19.23 23.87
CA LYS A 28 5.98 -17.93 23.53
C LYS A 28 7.32 -18.10 22.82
N PRO A 29 8.26 -18.95 23.28
CA PRO A 29 9.53 -19.15 22.58
C PRO A 29 9.36 -19.74 21.18
N ALA A 30 8.51 -20.77 21.02
CA ALA A 30 8.31 -21.44 19.73
C ALA A 30 7.80 -20.48 18.65
N LEU A 31 6.84 -19.63 19.01
CA LEU A 31 6.18 -18.73 18.06
C LEU A 31 7.00 -17.45 17.85
N THR A 32 7.67 -16.94 18.88
CA THR A 32 8.58 -15.78 18.72
C THR A 32 9.76 -16.14 17.80
N GLU A 33 10.34 -17.34 17.95
CA GLU A 33 11.40 -17.83 17.05
C GLU A 33 10.90 -18.02 15.61
N ALA A 34 9.63 -18.39 15.45
CA ALA A 34 8.96 -18.45 14.15
C ALA A 34 8.53 -17.08 13.59
N GLY A 35 8.81 -15.97 14.29
CA GLY A 35 8.56 -14.61 13.81
C GLY A 35 7.16 -14.05 14.11
N PHE A 36 6.42 -14.66 15.03
CA PHE A 36 5.13 -14.17 15.52
C PHE A 36 5.31 -13.22 16.72
N ASP A 37 4.40 -12.25 16.84
CA ASP A 37 4.27 -11.44 18.06
C ASP A 37 3.24 -12.11 18.96
N VAL A 38 3.64 -12.54 20.16
CA VAL A 38 2.85 -13.46 20.99
C VAL A 38 2.45 -12.77 22.28
N PHE A 39 1.15 -12.71 22.53
CA PHE A 39 0.57 -11.98 23.64
C PHE A 39 -0.37 -12.85 24.47
N ARG A 40 -0.34 -12.68 25.79
CA ARG A 40 -1.26 -13.28 26.76
C ARG A 40 -1.76 -12.16 27.67
N ALA A 41 -3.06 -12.16 28.01
CA ALA A 41 -3.71 -10.99 28.60
C ALA A 41 -3.16 -10.56 29.99
N ASP A 42 -2.37 -11.39 30.67
CA ASP A 42 -1.70 -11.03 31.93
C ASP A 42 -0.37 -10.27 31.74
N GLU A 43 0.13 -10.14 30.50
CA GLU A 43 1.33 -9.34 30.18
C GLU A 43 1.02 -7.84 29.99
N GLU A 44 -0.26 -7.44 30.04
CA GLU A 44 -0.70 -6.06 29.87
C GLU A 44 -0.43 -5.22 31.12
N ASN A 45 0.53 -4.29 31.00
CA ASN A 45 0.91 -3.37 32.09
C ASN A 45 0.07 -2.07 32.12
N GLN A 46 -1.02 -1.98 31.36
CA GLN A 46 -1.89 -0.79 31.32
C GLN A 46 -3.05 -0.89 32.34
N SER A 47 -3.48 0.25 32.86
CA SER A 47 -4.59 0.34 33.82
C SER A 47 -5.94 0.31 33.08
N GLY A 48 -6.53 -0.89 32.92
CA GLY A 48 -7.85 -1.12 32.30
C GLY A 48 -8.58 -2.36 32.86
N ASP A 49 -9.82 -2.63 32.40
CA ASP A 49 -10.54 -3.89 32.71
C ASP A 49 -10.05 -4.98 31.74
N ILE A 50 -9.27 -5.94 32.23
CA ILE A 50 -8.68 -7.09 31.51
C ILE A 50 -9.68 -7.77 30.55
N ARG A 51 -11.00 -7.71 30.83
CA ARG A 51 -12.04 -8.30 29.98
C ARG A 51 -12.28 -7.52 28.68
N VAL A 52 -12.10 -6.20 28.69
CA VAL A 52 -12.26 -5.34 27.51
C VAL A 52 -11.13 -5.65 26.53
N ASP A 53 -9.90 -5.81 26.99
CA ASP A 53 -8.77 -6.05 26.09
C ASP A 53 -8.86 -7.44 25.43
N MET A 54 -9.31 -8.45 26.18
CA MET A 54 -9.53 -9.81 25.67
C MET A 54 -10.49 -9.89 24.47
N PHE A 55 -11.64 -9.20 24.49
CA PHE A 55 -12.60 -9.27 23.36
C PHE A 55 -12.06 -8.58 22.10
N GLN A 56 -11.28 -7.50 22.26
CA GLN A 56 -10.57 -6.88 21.12
C GLN A 56 -9.58 -7.86 20.53
N GLU A 57 -8.80 -8.55 21.36
CA GLU A 57 -7.82 -9.53 20.92
C GLU A 57 -8.47 -10.69 20.15
N LEU A 58 -9.59 -11.23 20.64
CA LEU A 58 -10.34 -12.27 19.94
C LEU A 58 -10.86 -11.81 18.57
N LEU A 59 -11.20 -10.53 18.42
CA LEU A 59 -11.65 -9.94 17.16
C LEU A 59 -10.47 -9.65 16.21
N LEU A 60 -9.38 -9.07 16.71
CA LEU A 60 -8.34 -8.40 15.90
C LEU A 60 -7.07 -9.22 15.71
N ALA A 61 -6.74 -10.15 16.61
CA ALA A 61 -5.55 -10.98 16.47
C ALA A 61 -5.57 -11.75 15.15
N ASP A 62 -4.40 -11.86 14.53
CA ASP A 62 -4.19 -12.61 13.29
C ASP A 62 -4.46 -14.10 13.55
N LEU A 63 -4.06 -14.58 14.74
CA LEU A 63 -4.30 -15.95 15.21
C LEU A 63 -4.68 -15.95 16.70
N VAL A 64 -5.65 -16.79 17.07
CA VAL A 64 -5.93 -17.13 18.47
C VAL A 64 -5.47 -18.56 18.76
N ILE A 65 -4.61 -18.75 19.75
CA ILE A 65 -4.26 -20.06 20.29
C ILE A 65 -5.11 -20.34 21.51
N ALA A 66 -5.94 -21.37 21.46
CA ALA A 66 -6.75 -21.81 22.60
C ALA A 66 -6.15 -23.08 23.20
N ASP A 67 -5.61 -22.98 24.43
CA ASP A 67 -5.14 -24.14 25.18
C ASP A 67 -6.27 -24.76 25.99
N ILE A 68 -6.71 -25.93 25.54
CA ILE A 68 -7.85 -26.65 26.09
C ILE A 68 -7.43 -27.86 26.93
N THR A 69 -6.23 -27.80 27.53
CA THR A 69 -5.68 -28.92 28.32
C THR A 69 -6.53 -29.24 29.55
N GLN A 70 -7.09 -28.20 30.17
CA GLN A 70 -8.02 -28.29 31.30
C GLN A 70 -9.43 -27.87 30.84
N GLU A 71 -10.47 -28.41 31.49
CA GLU A 71 -11.85 -27.94 31.31
C GLU A 71 -12.04 -26.55 31.95
N ASN A 72 -11.60 -25.50 31.26
CA ASN A 72 -11.74 -24.11 31.71
C ASN A 72 -12.88 -23.39 30.97
N PRO A 73 -13.98 -23.01 31.65
CA PRO A 73 -15.11 -22.31 31.02
C PRO A 73 -14.75 -21.01 30.30
N ASN A 74 -13.73 -20.28 30.76
CA ASN A 74 -13.32 -19.01 30.15
C ASN A 74 -12.69 -19.27 28.77
N VAL A 75 -11.78 -20.23 28.67
CA VAL A 75 -11.15 -20.58 27.38
C VAL A 75 -12.18 -21.08 26.37
N TRP A 76 -13.18 -21.84 26.82
CA TRP A 76 -14.29 -22.26 25.95
C TRP A 76 -15.12 -21.09 25.45
N TYR A 77 -15.39 -20.12 26.32
CA TYR A 77 -16.12 -18.91 25.97
C TYR A 77 -15.35 -18.06 24.96
N GLU A 78 -14.06 -17.84 25.19
CA GLU A 78 -13.14 -17.12 24.30
C GLU A 78 -13.05 -17.76 22.91
N LEU A 79 -12.88 -19.10 22.86
CA LEU A 79 -12.87 -19.85 21.60
C LEU A 79 -14.21 -19.73 20.86
N GLY A 80 -15.33 -19.81 21.57
CA GLY A 80 -16.67 -19.62 21.00
C GLY A 80 -16.86 -18.22 20.41
N ILE A 81 -16.37 -17.17 21.08
CA ILE A 81 -16.37 -15.80 20.56
C ILE A 81 -15.53 -15.70 19.29
N ARG A 82 -14.30 -16.24 19.28
CA ARG A 82 -13.45 -16.25 18.09
C ARG A 82 -14.15 -16.93 16.92
N HIS A 83 -14.76 -18.09 17.16
CA HIS A 83 -15.55 -18.80 16.15
C HIS A 83 -16.72 -17.96 15.62
N GLY A 84 -17.38 -17.17 16.47
CA GLY A 84 -18.51 -16.32 16.08
C GLY A 84 -18.11 -15.02 15.36
N LEU A 85 -16.93 -14.48 15.65
CA LEU A 85 -16.47 -13.20 15.08
C LEU A 85 -15.61 -13.37 13.83
N ARG A 86 -14.84 -14.46 13.71
CA ARG A 86 -13.90 -14.66 12.59
C ARG A 86 -14.07 -16.04 11.99
N ALA A 87 -13.99 -16.11 10.66
CA ALA A 87 -14.13 -17.34 9.90
C ALA A 87 -12.86 -18.21 9.95
N ARG A 88 -11.72 -17.65 10.37
CA ARG A 88 -10.38 -18.25 10.32
C ARG A 88 -9.48 -17.77 11.45
N GLY A 89 -8.28 -18.36 11.52
CA GLY A 89 -7.20 -17.85 12.36
C GLY A 89 -7.38 -18.26 13.81
N TYR A 90 -7.59 -19.54 14.06
CA TYR A 90 -7.49 -20.11 15.39
C TYR A 90 -6.72 -21.43 15.35
N VAL A 91 -6.04 -21.76 16.44
CA VAL A 91 -5.40 -23.05 16.66
C VAL A 91 -5.84 -23.56 18.03
N GLN A 92 -6.42 -24.76 18.04
CA GLN A 92 -6.70 -25.47 19.29
C GLN A 92 -5.48 -26.32 19.67
N MET A 93 -5.04 -26.26 20.93
CA MET A 93 -3.96 -27.08 21.45
C MET A 93 -4.30 -27.74 22.79
N ARG A 94 -3.62 -28.87 23.09
CA ARG A 94 -3.79 -29.59 24.35
C ARG A 94 -2.52 -30.29 24.82
N GLY A 95 -2.32 -30.32 26.12
CA GLY A 95 -1.31 -31.12 26.80
C GLY A 95 -1.74 -32.58 26.91
N LYS A 96 -0.83 -33.49 26.58
CA LYS A 96 -0.98 -34.92 26.80
C LYS A 96 -0.22 -35.32 28.06
N ILE A 97 -0.95 -35.85 29.03
CA ILE A 97 -0.39 -36.49 30.21
C ILE A 97 -0.43 -37.99 29.98
N GLU A 98 0.71 -38.67 30.15
CA GLU A 98 0.80 -40.11 29.94
C GLU A 98 -0.19 -40.86 30.84
N GLY A 99 -0.98 -41.76 30.25
CA GLY A 99 -1.99 -42.56 30.96
C GLY A 99 -3.30 -41.84 31.31
N VAL A 100 -3.44 -40.54 31.03
CA VAL A 100 -4.66 -39.76 31.31
C VAL A 100 -5.40 -39.45 30.01
N LYS A 101 -6.70 -39.76 29.97
CA LYS A 101 -7.55 -39.41 28.83
C LYS A 101 -8.22 -38.06 29.08
N THR A 102 -7.70 -37.01 28.44
CA THR A 102 -8.32 -35.67 28.48
C THR A 102 -9.68 -35.67 27.79
N ARG A 103 -10.71 -35.16 28.46
CA ARG A 103 -12.04 -35.01 27.91
C ARG A 103 -12.13 -33.69 27.14
N VAL A 104 -12.60 -33.74 25.90
CA VAL A 104 -12.84 -32.56 25.06
C VAL A 104 -14.35 -32.49 24.79
N PRO A 105 -15.00 -31.31 24.92
CA PRO A 105 -16.42 -31.15 24.60
C PRO A 105 -16.72 -31.58 23.16
N PHE A 106 -17.91 -32.14 22.92
CA PHE A 106 -18.26 -32.72 21.63
C PHE A 106 -18.12 -31.74 20.47
N ASP A 107 -18.62 -30.50 20.64
CA ASP A 107 -18.68 -29.47 19.60
C ASP A 107 -17.31 -29.00 19.08
N VAL A 108 -16.23 -29.24 19.82
CA VAL A 108 -14.84 -28.88 19.47
C VAL A 108 -13.93 -30.11 19.36
N SER A 109 -14.50 -31.31 19.53
CA SER A 109 -13.75 -32.58 19.52
C SER A 109 -13.36 -33.06 18.12
N VAL A 110 -14.05 -32.55 17.10
CA VAL A 110 -13.82 -32.85 15.68
C VAL A 110 -12.75 -31.97 15.06
N ASP A 111 -12.38 -30.87 15.73
CA ASP A 111 -11.41 -29.90 15.24
C ASP A 111 -9.98 -30.41 15.39
N ARG A 112 -9.14 -30.08 14.41
CA ARG A 112 -7.74 -30.49 14.39
C ARG A 112 -7.01 -29.83 15.56
N THR A 113 -6.59 -30.64 16.52
CA THR A 113 -5.97 -30.17 17.77
C THR A 113 -4.48 -30.48 17.79
N PHE A 114 -3.63 -29.46 17.95
CA PHE A 114 -2.22 -29.64 18.23
C PHE A 114 -2.03 -30.28 19.61
N SER A 115 -1.06 -31.17 19.77
CA SER A 115 -0.80 -31.83 21.06
C SER A 115 0.67 -31.74 21.45
N TYR A 116 0.93 -31.31 22.68
CA TYR A 116 2.25 -31.28 23.30
C TYR A 116 2.30 -32.23 24.50
N ARG A 117 3.51 -32.56 24.98
CA ARG A 117 3.68 -33.54 26.07
C ARG A 117 3.95 -32.86 27.41
N LEU A 118 3.34 -33.40 28.46
CA LEU A 118 3.47 -32.94 29.83
C LEU A 118 4.10 -34.03 30.72
N LYS A 119 5.00 -33.61 31.60
CA LYS A 119 5.62 -34.45 32.64
C LYS A 119 5.60 -33.68 33.95
N ASN A 120 4.99 -34.26 34.99
CA ASN A 120 4.80 -33.62 36.30
C ASN A 120 4.14 -32.23 36.21
N GLY A 121 3.16 -32.06 35.34
CA GLY A 121 2.41 -30.80 35.22
C GLY A 121 3.06 -29.70 34.38
N ALA A 122 4.28 -29.90 33.87
CA ALA A 122 4.99 -28.94 33.04
C ALA A 122 5.36 -29.55 31.67
N PRO A 123 5.74 -28.75 30.66
CA PRO A 123 6.24 -29.27 29.38
C PRO A 123 7.35 -30.29 29.60
N ASP A 124 7.25 -31.46 28.95
CA ASP A 124 8.20 -32.56 29.12
C ASP A 124 9.60 -32.14 28.61
N PRO A 125 10.63 -32.04 29.48
CA PRO A 125 11.96 -31.60 29.09
C PRO A 125 12.59 -32.49 28.01
N ASP A 126 12.27 -33.78 28.01
CA ASP A 126 12.82 -34.75 27.05
C ASP A 126 12.28 -34.50 25.62
N THR A 127 11.21 -33.72 25.50
CA THR A 127 10.48 -33.53 24.25
C THR A 127 10.21 -32.08 23.89
N LEU A 128 10.56 -31.14 24.78
CA LEU A 128 10.28 -29.72 24.69
C LEU A 128 10.71 -29.11 23.36
N GLU A 129 11.97 -29.33 22.94
CA GLU A 129 12.49 -28.76 21.68
C GLU A 129 11.77 -29.33 20.45
N LYS A 130 11.38 -30.61 20.50
CA LYS A 130 10.57 -31.22 19.45
C LYS A 130 9.16 -30.64 19.41
N ASP A 131 8.55 -30.40 20.57
CA ASP A 131 7.20 -29.85 20.69
C ASP A 131 7.17 -28.37 20.28
N LYS A 132 8.19 -27.57 20.62
CA LYS A 132 8.35 -26.19 20.13
C LYS A 132 8.39 -26.14 18.61
N LYS A 133 9.28 -26.94 18.00
CA LYS A 133 9.42 -27.00 16.54
C LYS A 133 8.11 -27.44 15.88
N ALA A 134 7.45 -28.46 16.41
CA ALA A 134 6.18 -28.94 15.88
C ALA A 134 5.05 -27.91 16.03
N LEU A 135 5.01 -27.15 17.13
CA LEU A 135 4.04 -26.06 17.32
C LEU A 135 4.26 -24.96 16.29
N ALA A 136 5.50 -24.52 16.11
CA ALA A 136 5.88 -23.52 15.11
C ALA A 136 5.49 -23.98 13.69
N GLU A 137 5.89 -25.18 13.29
CA GLU A 137 5.54 -25.76 11.98
C GLU A 137 4.01 -25.87 11.79
N PHE A 138 3.27 -26.26 12.84
CA PHE A 138 1.82 -26.36 12.78
C PHE A 138 1.17 -24.99 12.59
N VAL A 139 1.58 -23.99 13.37
CA VAL A 139 1.05 -22.62 13.26
C VAL A 139 1.40 -21.99 11.93
N ILE A 140 2.64 -22.13 11.45
CA ILE A 140 3.05 -21.65 10.11
C ILE A 140 2.18 -22.29 9.03
N ALA A 141 2.01 -23.62 9.06
CA ALA A 141 1.19 -24.31 8.07
C ALA A 141 -0.28 -23.89 8.12
N THR A 142 -0.83 -23.62 9.32
CA THR A 142 -2.18 -23.07 9.47
C THR A 142 -2.28 -21.67 8.85
N MET A 143 -1.32 -20.78 9.15
CA MET A 143 -1.33 -19.42 8.60
C MET A 143 -1.15 -19.41 7.08
N GLU A 144 -0.26 -20.25 6.53
CA GLU A 144 -0.10 -20.44 5.09
C GLU A 144 -1.39 -20.98 4.45
N ALA A 145 -2.05 -21.96 5.08
CA ALA A 145 -3.32 -22.49 4.60
C ALA A 145 -4.42 -21.44 4.60
N ILE A 146 -4.48 -20.57 5.61
CA ILE A 146 -5.41 -19.43 5.66
C ILE A 146 -5.17 -18.48 4.48
N GLU A 147 -3.92 -18.25 4.10
CA GLU A 147 -3.55 -17.36 2.99
C GLU A 147 -3.83 -17.97 1.61
N VAL A 148 -3.79 -19.31 1.48
CA VAL A 148 -3.99 -20.02 0.20
C VAL A 148 -5.44 -20.48 -0.01
N GLU A 149 -6.11 -20.98 1.03
CA GLU A 149 -7.46 -21.57 0.98
C GLU A 149 -8.52 -20.62 1.56
N LEU A 150 -8.54 -19.36 1.09
CA LEU A 150 -9.42 -18.30 1.60
C LEU A 150 -10.93 -18.52 1.39
N ASP A 151 -11.38 -19.56 0.70
CA ASP A 151 -12.80 -19.98 0.67
C ASP A 151 -13.14 -20.96 1.81
N LYS A 152 -12.13 -21.62 2.35
CA LYS A 152 -12.30 -22.58 3.43
C LYS A 152 -12.47 -21.84 4.74
N LYS A 153 -13.66 -21.94 5.33
CA LYS A 153 -13.97 -21.38 6.64
C LYS A 153 -13.58 -22.44 7.68
N GLU A 154 -12.63 -22.10 8.54
CA GLU A 154 -12.13 -22.99 9.60
C GLU A 154 -13.03 -22.94 10.83
N SER A 155 -13.64 -21.79 11.10
CA SER A 155 -14.59 -21.67 12.21
C SER A 155 -15.78 -22.60 11.95
N PRO A 156 -16.15 -23.46 12.93
CA PRO A 156 -17.31 -24.32 12.80
C PRO A 156 -18.61 -23.52 12.59
N VAL A 157 -18.69 -22.31 13.16
CA VAL A 157 -19.85 -21.42 12.99
C VAL A 157 -19.98 -20.95 11.55
N PHE A 158 -18.91 -20.40 10.98
CA PHE A 158 -18.93 -19.90 9.60
C PHE A 158 -19.03 -21.02 8.56
N ASN A 159 -18.46 -22.19 8.85
CA ASN A 159 -18.56 -23.37 7.99
C ASN A 159 -20.00 -23.88 7.90
N LEU A 160 -20.70 -24.00 9.03
CA LEU A 160 -22.09 -24.42 9.09
C LEU A 160 -23.06 -23.33 8.58
N LEU A 161 -22.81 -22.07 8.93
CA LEU A 161 -23.59 -20.91 8.49
C LEU A 161 -22.92 -20.23 7.29
N ARG A 162 -23.01 -20.88 6.13
CA ARG A 162 -22.26 -20.49 4.91
C ARG A 162 -22.42 -19.03 4.49
N TYR A 163 -23.59 -18.43 4.72
CA TYR A 163 -23.90 -17.04 4.35
C TYR A 163 -23.54 -16.01 5.42
N LEU A 164 -23.13 -16.45 6.62
CA LEU A 164 -22.64 -15.55 7.66
C LEU A 164 -21.40 -14.80 7.16
N GLN A 165 -21.42 -13.49 7.32
CA GLN A 165 -20.32 -12.59 7.00
C GLN A 165 -19.59 -12.21 8.29
N GLU A 166 -18.27 -12.06 8.22
CA GLU A 166 -17.53 -11.48 9.34
C GLU A 166 -18.09 -10.06 9.61
N PRO A 167 -18.28 -9.68 10.88
CA PRO A 167 -18.75 -8.34 11.19
C PRO A 167 -17.72 -7.30 10.79
N ASP A 168 -18.19 -6.08 10.49
CA ASP A 168 -17.28 -4.94 10.35
C ASP A 168 -16.63 -4.63 11.69
N TRP A 169 -15.39 -5.08 11.84
CA TRP A 169 -14.62 -4.97 13.07
C TRP A 169 -14.50 -3.52 13.57
N LYS A 170 -14.55 -2.53 12.68
CA LYS A 170 -14.50 -1.09 13.05
C LYS A 170 -15.70 -0.68 13.89
N SER A 171 -16.86 -1.23 13.57
CA SER A 171 -18.09 -0.96 14.31
C SER A 171 -18.13 -1.63 15.68
N LEU A 172 -17.19 -2.55 15.94
CA LEU A 172 -17.07 -3.33 17.16
C LEU A 172 -15.85 -2.94 18.01
N LEU A 173 -15.15 -1.87 17.65
CA LEU A 173 -14.05 -1.34 18.45
C LEU A 173 -14.57 -0.76 19.76
N MET A 174 -13.89 -1.07 20.85
CA MET A 174 -14.17 -0.53 22.18
C MET A 174 -13.42 0.78 22.42
N ASP A 175 -13.92 1.62 23.33
CA ASP A 175 -13.61 3.06 23.41
C ASP A 175 -12.11 3.42 23.38
N GLU A 176 -11.26 2.72 24.15
CA GLU A 176 -9.81 3.01 24.19
C GLU A 176 -9.09 2.63 22.89
N PHE A 177 -9.41 1.46 22.33
CA PHE A 177 -8.86 1.02 21.04
C PHE A 177 -9.41 1.89 19.89
N ALA A 178 -10.68 2.30 19.97
CA ALA A 178 -11.32 3.19 19.02
C ALA A 178 -10.65 4.58 18.98
N GLU A 179 -10.20 5.12 20.11
CA GLU A 179 -9.46 6.38 20.16
C GLU A 179 -8.04 6.23 19.58
N THR A 180 -7.34 5.14 19.90
CA THR A 180 -6.03 4.80 19.28
C THR A 180 -6.15 4.67 17.76
N TRP A 181 -7.18 3.97 17.29
CA TRP A 181 -7.56 3.85 15.89
C TRP A 181 -7.79 5.22 15.26
N LYS A 182 -8.64 6.05 15.88
CA LYS A 182 -9.02 7.37 15.36
C LYS A 182 -7.80 8.29 15.25
N ASN A 183 -6.91 8.25 16.22
CA ASN A 183 -5.65 9.01 16.18
C ASN A 183 -4.71 8.51 15.08
N TRP A 184 -4.60 7.19 14.86
CA TRP A 184 -3.87 6.65 13.72
C TRP A 184 -4.49 7.09 12.37
N GLU A 185 -5.81 7.00 12.23
CA GLU A 185 -6.52 7.37 11.00
C GLU A 185 -6.39 8.86 10.68
N GLN A 186 -6.49 9.72 11.70
CA GLN A 186 -6.28 11.16 11.53
C GLN A 186 -4.88 11.50 11.01
N ARG A 187 -3.84 10.85 11.54
CA ARG A 187 -2.45 11.04 11.07
C ARG A 187 -2.29 10.63 9.62
N LEU A 188 -2.84 9.47 9.26
CA LEU A 188 -2.85 8.97 7.89
C LEU A 188 -3.57 9.94 6.92
N GLU A 189 -4.74 10.43 7.32
CA GLU A 189 -5.55 11.35 6.53
C GLU A 189 -4.89 12.73 6.39
N LEU A 190 -4.20 13.22 7.43
CA LEU A 190 -3.43 14.44 7.38
C LEU A 190 -2.28 14.33 6.36
N ALA A 191 -1.46 13.28 6.46
CA ALA A 191 -0.37 13.02 5.52
C ALA A 191 -0.89 12.89 4.06
N ARG A 192 -2.06 12.25 3.88
CA ARG A 192 -2.72 12.14 2.57
C ARG A 192 -3.15 13.49 2.02
N ARG A 193 -3.79 14.34 2.85
CA ARG A 193 -4.24 15.69 2.45
C ARG A 193 -3.08 16.62 2.12
N GLU A 194 -1.96 16.48 2.83
CA GLU A 194 -0.74 17.24 2.58
C GLU A 194 0.10 16.69 1.41
N ARG A 195 -0.38 15.63 0.74
CA ARG A 195 0.30 14.98 -0.39
C ARG A 195 1.70 14.47 -0.01
N ARG A 196 1.82 13.83 1.15
CA ARG A 196 3.03 13.16 1.64
C ARG A 196 2.88 11.63 1.57
N PRO A 197 2.85 11.00 0.37
CA PRO A 197 2.54 9.58 0.27
C PRO A 197 3.60 8.65 0.89
N GLY A 198 4.87 9.09 0.95
CA GLY A 198 5.90 8.37 1.72
C GLY A 198 5.58 8.26 3.21
N ASP A 199 4.98 9.31 3.77
CA ASP A 199 4.55 9.37 5.18
C ASP A 199 3.31 8.50 5.39
N VAL A 200 2.35 8.53 4.46
CA VAL A 200 1.19 7.61 4.48
C VAL A 200 1.67 6.15 4.49
N ARG A 201 2.69 5.83 3.68
CA ARG A 201 3.25 4.47 3.62
C ARG A 201 3.99 4.08 4.90
N ALA A 202 4.73 5.00 5.52
CA ALA A 202 5.41 4.76 6.80
C ALA A 202 4.40 4.58 7.94
N ILE A 203 3.36 5.42 8.03
CA ILE A 203 2.27 5.27 9.00
C ILE A 203 1.54 3.92 8.82
N ALA A 204 1.33 3.50 7.57
CA ALA A 204 0.76 2.20 7.26
C ALA A 204 1.65 1.05 7.75
N GLU A 205 2.96 1.19 7.64
CA GLU A 205 3.91 0.19 8.10
C GLU A 205 3.97 0.06 9.63
N ALA A 206 3.81 1.17 10.33
CA ALA A 206 3.74 1.26 11.78
C ALA A 206 2.33 1.01 12.35
N ALA A 207 1.44 0.45 11.55
CA ALA A 207 0.11 0.10 12.00
C ALA A 207 0.16 -1.00 13.07
N PRO A 208 -0.57 -0.84 14.20
CA PRO A 208 -0.50 -1.77 15.32
C PRO A 208 -1.09 -3.15 15.02
N ILE A 209 -1.96 -3.28 14.02
CA ILE A 209 -2.56 -4.55 13.61
C ILE A 209 -2.58 -4.68 12.09
N ARG A 210 -2.66 -5.93 11.61
CA ARG A 210 -2.67 -6.27 10.16
C ARG A 210 -3.82 -5.60 9.40
N ALA A 211 -5.02 -5.52 10.00
CA ALA A 211 -6.17 -4.87 9.38
C ALA A 211 -5.94 -3.36 9.14
N LEU A 212 -5.34 -2.68 10.11
CA LEU A 212 -4.93 -1.28 10.00
C LEU A 212 -3.87 -1.09 8.92
N ARG A 213 -2.87 -1.98 8.88
CA ARG A 213 -1.82 -1.96 7.87
C ARG A 213 -2.39 -2.11 6.46
N PHE A 214 -3.32 -3.02 6.25
CA PHE A 214 -4.02 -3.21 4.98
C PHE A 214 -4.67 -1.91 4.49
N GLU A 215 -5.41 -1.24 5.38
CA GLU A 215 -6.07 0.02 5.03
C GLU A 215 -5.10 1.14 4.73
N GLY A 216 -4.04 1.25 5.54
CA GLY A 216 -2.95 2.20 5.31
C GLY A 216 -2.30 1.98 3.94
N LEU A 217 -2.04 0.73 3.58
CA LEU A 217 -1.48 0.34 2.28
C LEU A 217 -2.39 0.70 1.11
N CYS A 218 -3.68 0.35 1.15
CA CYS A 218 -4.59 0.69 0.05
C CYS A 218 -4.82 2.22 -0.03
N LYS A 219 -4.86 2.96 1.10
CA LYS A 219 -4.89 4.44 1.10
C LYS A 219 -3.59 5.05 0.54
N ALA A 220 -2.42 4.48 0.87
CA ALA A 220 -1.13 4.90 0.31
C ALA A 220 -1.05 4.68 -1.21
N GLY A 221 -1.44 3.49 -1.68
CA GLY A 221 -1.48 3.15 -3.10
C GLY A 221 -2.37 4.12 -3.90
N ASN A 222 -3.57 4.41 -3.38
CA ASN A 222 -4.49 5.37 -3.99
C ASN A 222 -3.94 6.81 -4.01
N ALA A 223 -3.23 7.24 -2.96
CA ALA A 223 -2.57 8.53 -2.94
C ALA A 223 -1.42 8.60 -3.97
N LEU A 224 -0.62 7.55 -4.08
CA LEU A 224 0.48 7.44 -5.04
C LEU A 224 -0.02 7.44 -6.50
N ILE A 225 -1.16 6.80 -6.79
CA ILE A 225 -1.80 6.89 -8.11
C ILE A 225 -2.07 8.35 -8.49
N LYS A 226 -2.61 9.15 -7.57
CA LYS A 226 -2.93 10.57 -7.81
C LYS A 226 -1.69 11.43 -8.07
N GLU A 227 -0.56 11.08 -7.45
CA GLU A 227 0.73 11.72 -7.68
C GLU A 227 1.49 11.15 -8.90
N GLY A 228 0.91 10.19 -9.62
CA GLY A 228 1.50 9.55 -10.80
C GLY A 228 2.60 8.52 -10.50
N GLN A 229 2.76 8.14 -9.23
CA GLN A 229 3.81 7.26 -8.73
C GLN A 229 3.41 5.78 -8.80
N PHE A 230 3.12 5.31 -10.01
CA PHE A 230 2.53 3.99 -10.25
C PHE A 230 3.38 2.81 -9.75
N ALA A 231 4.70 2.85 -9.92
CA ALA A 231 5.57 1.75 -9.50
C ALA A 231 5.52 1.53 -7.98
N PHE A 232 5.46 2.61 -7.21
CA PHE A 232 5.36 2.54 -5.76
C PHE A 232 3.91 2.30 -5.29
N ALA A 233 2.91 2.77 -6.04
CA ALA A 233 1.52 2.38 -5.80
C ALA A 233 1.33 0.85 -5.94
N LEU A 234 1.95 0.24 -6.95
CA LEU A 234 1.88 -1.20 -7.19
C LEU A 234 2.37 -1.99 -5.98
N SER A 235 3.52 -1.62 -5.41
CA SER A 235 4.07 -2.32 -4.25
C SER A 235 3.15 -2.22 -3.03
N CYS A 236 2.43 -1.09 -2.86
CA CYS A 236 1.44 -0.94 -1.80
C CYS A 236 0.29 -1.93 -1.97
N PHE A 237 -0.25 -2.07 -3.19
CA PHE A 237 -1.33 -3.04 -3.46
C PHE A 237 -0.84 -4.48 -3.39
N GLU A 238 0.38 -4.78 -3.82
CA GLU A 238 0.97 -6.12 -3.68
C GLU A 238 1.15 -6.51 -2.21
N GLU A 239 1.59 -5.59 -1.35
CA GLU A 239 1.65 -5.84 0.09
C GLU A 239 0.27 -5.93 0.74
N ALA A 240 -0.69 -5.11 0.31
CA ALA A 240 -2.07 -5.21 0.80
C ALA A 240 -2.70 -6.55 0.40
N LEU A 241 -2.44 -7.04 -0.82
CA LEU A 241 -2.93 -8.32 -1.30
C LEU A 241 -2.21 -9.53 -0.67
N LYS A 242 -1.05 -9.35 -0.01
CA LYS A 242 -0.52 -10.38 0.89
C LYS A 242 -1.30 -10.46 2.20
N ILE A 243 -1.99 -9.39 2.58
CA ILE A 243 -2.84 -9.36 3.77
C ILE A 243 -4.23 -9.91 3.44
N ASP A 244 -4.87 -9.38 2.40
CA ASP A 244 -6.17 -9.83 1.90
C ASP A 244 -6.09 -10.07 0.37
N PRO A 245 -5.76 -11.30 -0.05
CA PRO A 245 -5.61 -11.65 -1.48
C PRO A 245 -6.88 -11.52 -2.32
N HIS A 246 -8.07 -11.53 -1.70
CA HIS A 246 -9.35 -11.47 -2.41
C HIS A 246 -9.99 -10.09 -2.41
N ASN A 247 -9.32 -9.09 -1.84
CA ASN A 247 -9.85 -7.73 -1.84
C ASN A 247 -10.08 -7.22 -3.27
N LEU A 248 -11.34 -7.18 -3.71
CA LEU A 248 -11.70 -6.81 -5.07
C LEU A 248 -11.14 -5.44 -5.46
N GLU A 249 -11.23 -4.45 -4.58
CA GLU A 249 -10.71 -3.10 -4.86
C GLU A 249 -9.20 -3.11 -5.08
N CYS A 250 -8.41 -3.68 -4.16
CA CYS A 250 -6.96 -3.65 -4.30
C CYS A 250 -6.48 -4.56 -5.46
N ARG A 251 -7.23 -5.62 -5.84
CA ARG A 251 -7.01 -6.39 -7.08
C ARG A 251 -7.25 -5.55 -8.34
N ARG A 252 -8.32 -4.74 -8.38
CA ARG A 252 -8.62 -3.83 -9.50
C ARG A 252 -7.57 -2.73 -9.63
N GLN A 253 -7.21 -2.09 -8.52
CA GLN A 253 -6.18 -1.06 -8.51
C GLN A 253 -4.82 -1.60 -8.95
N LYS A 254 -4.45 -2.82 -8.56
CA LYS A 254 -3.24 -3.49 -9.09
C LYS A 254 -3.29 -3.62 -10.61
N GLY A 255 -4.40 -4.10 -11.18
CA GLY A 255 -4.59 -4.20 -12.64
C GLY A 255 -4.47 -2.85 -13.35
N LEU A 256 -5.13 -1.81 -12.82
CA LEU A 256 -5.03 -0.44 -13.32
C LEU A 256 -3.57 0.05 -13.34
N VAL A 257 -2.85 -0.11 -12.23
CA VAL A 257 -1.47 0.36 -12.07
C VAL A 257 -0.51 -0.41 -12.99
N LEU A 258 -0.68 -1.72 -13.16
CA LEU A 258 0.10 -2.51 -14.13
C LEU A 258 -0.08 -1.96 -15.56
N GLY A 259 -1.31 -1.65 -15.96
CA GLY A 259 -1.60 -0.99 -17.24
C GLY A 259 -0.88 0.36 -17.37
N LYS A 260 -0.94 1.22 -16.33
CA LYS A 260 -0.23 2.50 -16.31
C LYS A 260 1.29 2.38 -16.38
N LEU A 261 1.86 1.28 -15.91
CA LEU A 261 3.28 0.95 -16.00
C LEU A 261 3.67 0.31 -17.35
N LYS A 262 2.75 0.22 -18.31
CA LYS A 262 2.92 -0.47 -19.60
C LYS A 262 3.27 -1.96 -19.43
N ARG A 263 2.89 -2.57 -18.31
CA ARG A 263 3.00 -4.02 -18.05
C ARG A 263 1.70 -4.70 -18.47
N LYS A 264 1.31 -4.49 -19.73
CA LYS A 264 -0.03 -4.78 -20.25
C LYS A 264 -0.43 -6.25 -20.16
N ALA A 265 0.44 -7.15 -20.63
CA ALA A 265 0.17 -8.59 -20.58
C ALA A 265 -0.06 -9.08 -19.14
N GLU A 266 0.71 -8.55 -18.18
CA GLU A 266 0.50 -8.86 -16.76
C GLU A 266 -0.83 -8.28 -16.23
N ALA A 267 -1.20 -7.07 -16.66
CA ALA A 267 -2.46 -6.45 -16.30
C ALA A 267 -3.67 -7.23 -16.85
N GLU A 268 -3.60 -7.68 -18.10
CA GLU A 268 -4.66 -8.44 -18.76
C GLU A 268 -4.89 -9.79 -18.06
N VAL A 269 -3.85 -10.61 -17.91
CA VAL A 269 -3.93 -11.89 -17.20
C VAL A 269 -4.47 -11.72 -15.77
N TRP A 270 -4.02 -10.67 -15.07
CA TRP A 270 -4.49 -10.38 -13.72
C TRP A 270 -5.99 -10.00 -13.69
N LEU A 271 -6.41 -9.08 -14.55
CA LEU A 271 -7.80 -8.61 -14.59
C LEU A 271 -8.76 -9.67 -15.15
N GLU A 272 -8.32 -10.54 -16.06
CA GLU A 272 -9.11 -11.70 -16.50
C GLU A 272 -9.38 -12.67 -15.36
N ALA A 273 -8.38 -12.93 -14.51
CA ALA A 273 -8.58 -13.71 -13.29
C ALA A 273 -9.58 -13.03 -12.33
N VAL A 274 -9.47 -11.71 -12.15
CA VAL A 274 -10.46 -10.95 -11.34
C VAL A 274 -11.87 -11.07 -11.94
N ALA A 275 -12.01 -10.93 -13.25
CA ALA A 275 -13.30 -11.02 -13.94
C ALA A 275 -13.89 -12.44 -13.94
N LYS A 276 -13.05 -13.47 -13.85
CA LYS A 276 -13.47 -14.85 -13.68
C LYS A 276 -14.02 -15.10 -12.27
N ASP A 277 -13.36 -14.55 -11.26
CA ASP A 277 -13.77 -14.69 -9.86
C ASP A 277 -14.99 -13.81 -9.52
N HIS A 278 -15.08 -12.63 -10.14
CA HIS A 278 -16.14 -11.63 -9.96
C HIS A 278 -16.77 -11.24 -11.31
N PRO A 279 -17.50 -12.15 -11.98
CA PRO A 279 -18.08 -11.89 -13.29
C PRO A 279 -19.08 -10.72 -13.28
N GLU A 280 -19.65 -10.38 -12.13
CA GLU A 280 -20.56 -9.27 -11.87
C GLU A 280 -19.88 -7.93 -11.55
N ASP A 281 -18.54 -7.86 -11.56
CA ASP A 281 -17.85 -6.58 -11.31
C ASP A 281 -17.68 -5.75 -12.59
N ALA A 282 -18.56 -4.77 -12.77
CA ALA A 282 -18.56 -3.88 -13.93
C ALA A 282 -17.26 -3.06 -14.09
N GLU A 283 -16.57 -2.71 -13.00
CA GLU A 283 -15.34 -1.92 -13.06
C GLU A 283 -14.16 -2.72 -13.63
N THR A 284 -14.03 -4.00 -13.28
CA THR A 284 -13.03 -4.91 -13.84
C THR A 284 -13.19 -5.06 -15.36
N TRP A 285 -14.43 -5.25 -15.84
CA TRP A 285 -14.71 -5.26 -17.28
C TRP A 285 -14.37 -3.92 -17.94
N GLY A 286 -14.60 -2.80 -17.26
CA GLY A 286 -14.16 -1.48 -17.72
C GLY A 286 -12.64 -1.37 -17.85
N LEU A 287 -11.87 -1.93 -16.91
CA LEU A 287 -10.41 -1.94 -16.96
C LEU A 287 -9.89 -2.86 -18.08
N LEU A 288 -10.51 -4.02 -18.32
CA LEU A 288 -10.19 -4.88 -19.46
C LEU A 288 -10.46 -4.16 -20.79
N GLY A 289 -11.64 -3.54 -20.94
CA GLY A 289 -11.95 -2.74 -22.13
C GLY A 289 -10.98 -1.58 -22.33
N ARG A 290 -10.38 -1.04 -21.25
CA ARG A 290 -9.30 -0.05 -21.34
C ARG A 290 -8.03 -0.63 -21.95
N LEU A 291 -7.60 -1.81 -21.51
CA LEU A 291 -6.41 -2.47 -22.08
C LEU A 291 -6.61 -2.80 -23.56
N GLU A 292 -7.78 -3.31 -23.92
CA GLU A 292 -8.14 -3.61 -25.31
C GLU A 292 -8.23 -2.35 -26.19
N LYS A 293 -8.75 -1.24 -25.63
CA LYS A 293 -8.68 0.08 -26.30
C LYS A 293 -7.24 0.49 -26.55
N GLU A 294 -6.36 0.28 -25.57
CA GLU A 294 -4.93 0.56 -25.71
C GLU A 294 -4.28 -0.37 -26.76
N ASP A 295 -4.68 -1.65 -26.89
CA ASP A 295 -4.23 -2.56 -27.97
C ASP A 295 -4.56 -2.00 -29.34
N TRP A 296 -5.81 -1.56 -29.51
CA TRP A 296 -6.22 -0.94 -30.77
C TRP A 296 -5.39 0.31 -31.07
N ILE A 297 -5.18 1.20 -30.10
CA ILE A 297 -4.39 2.43 -30.29
C ILE A 297 -2.95 2.13 -30.69
N GLU A 298 -2.32 1.12 -30.07
CA GLU A 298 -0.93 0.73 -30.34
C GLU A 298 -0.69 0.27 -31.79
N THR A 299 -1.74 -0.19 -32.50
CA THR A 299 -1.60 -0.58 -33.91
C THR A 299 -1.33 0.59 -34.86
N TRP A 300 -1.68 1.82 -34.46
CA TRP A 300 -1.64 2.98 -35.35
C TRP A 300 -0.98 4.23 -34.76
N CYS A 301 -0.74 4.30 -33.44
CA CYS A 301 -0.31 5.53 -32.78
C CYS A 301 1.08 6.04 -33.19
N ASP A 302 1.96 5.15 -33.64
CA ASP A 302 3.33 5.48 -34.08
C ASP A 302 3.43 5.64 -35.61
N ILE A 303 2.31 5.56 -36.32
CA ILE A 303 2.24 5.76 -37.77
C ILE A 303 2.18 7.27 -38.07
N VAL A 304 2.71 7.65 -39.23
CA VAL A 304 2.64 9.03 -39.73
C VAL A 304 1.18 9.54 -39.76
N PRO A 305 0.93 10.80 -39.35
CA PRO A 305 -0.43 11.33 -39.15
C PRO A 305 -1.38 11.12 -40.35
N GLU A 306 -0.87 11.22 -41.57
CA GLU A 306 -1.66 11.13 -42.80
C GLU A 306 -2.24 9.71 -43.04
N LYS A 307 -1.65 8.69 -42.44
CA LYS A 307 -2.09 7.28 -42.54
C LYS A 307 -2.77 6.76 -41.29
N MET A 308 -2.68 7.50 -40.19
CA MET A 308 -3.16 7.10 -38.87
C MET A 308 -4.64 6.69 -38.88
N ARG A 309 -5.49 7.52 -39.50
CA ARG A 309 -6.94 7.26 -39.60
C ARG A 309 -7.25 5.99 -40.40
N ALA A 310 -6.54 5.76 -41.50
CA ALA A 310 -6.75 4.58 -42.33
C ALA A 310 -6.35 3.30 -41.59
N GLU A 311 -5.23 3.32 -40.85
CA GLU A 311 -4.82 2.16 -40.04
C GLU A 311 -5.75 1.92 -38.86
N ALA A 312 -6.22 2.97 -38.19
CA ALA A 312 -7.20 2.87 -37.12
C ALA A 312 -8.51 2.22 -37.59
N ALA A 313 -8.92 2.51 -38.83
CA ALA A 313 -10.06 1.88 -39.48
C ALA A 313 -9.77 0.43 -39.91
N PHE A 314 -8.56 0.15 -40.40
CA PHE A 314 -8.14 -1.22 -40.79
C PHE A 314 -8.13 -2.18 -39.59
N SER A 315 -7.75 -1.70 -38.41
CA SER A 315 -7.70 -2.45 -37.15
C SER A 315 -9.02 -2.42 -36.36
N ALA A 316 -10.15 -2.02 -36.97
CA ALA A 316 -11.43 -1.80 -36.28
C ALA A 316 -12.02 -3.04 -35.58
N GLU A 317 -11.59 -4.25 -35.89
CA GLU A 317 -12.01 -5.45 -35.15
C GLU A 317 -11.49 -5.44 -33.69
N LEU A 318 -10.29 -4.89 -33.43
CA LEU A 318 -9.81 -4.67 -32.06
C LEU A 318 -10.64 -3.61 -31.33
N LEU A 319 -11.06 -2.57 -32.06
CA LEU A 319 -11.97 -1.56 -31.55
C LEU A 319 -13.34 -2.17 -31.19
N LYS A 320 -13.90 -3.05 -32.03
CA LYS A 320 -15.13 -3.81 -31.72
C LYS A 320 -14.99 -4.68 -30.47
N LYS A 321 -13.84 -5.36 -30.30
CA LYS A 321 -13.54 -6.14 -29.09
C LYS A 321 -13.65 -5.25 -27.85
N ALA A 322 -12.95 -4.12 -27.83
CA ALA A 322 -12.98 -3.16 -26.72
C ALA A 322 -14.39 -2.64 -26.43
N ILE A 323 -15.16 -2.28 -27.47
CA ILE A 323 -16.57 -1.83 -27.33
C ILE A 323 -17.40 -2.90 -26.62
N ASN A 324 -17.33 -4.15 -27.09
CA ASN A 324 -18.11 -5.25 -26.52
C ASN A 324 -17.74 -5.53 -25.06
N THR A 325 -16.46 -5.44 -24.70
CA THR A 325 -15.98 -5.61 -23.32
C THR A 325 -16.50 -4.49 -22.40
N TYR A 326 -16.44 -3.23 -22.84
CA TYR A 326 -17.06 -2.12 -22.11
C TYR A 326 -18.58 -2.26 -21.98
N LEU A 327 -19.27 -2.68 -23.05
CA LEU A 327 -20.71 -2.93 -23.03
C LEU A 327 -21.09 -4.04 -22.06
N LYS A 328 -20.27 -5.10 -21.96
CA LYS A 328 -20.46 -6.15 -20.97
C LYS A 328 -20.43 -5.55 -19.56
N GLY A 329 -19.40 -4.78 -19.22
CA GLY A 329 -19.31 -4.09 -17.93
C GLY A 329 -20.51 -3.19 -17.66
N PHE A 330 -20.93 -2.39 -18.64
CA PHE A 330 -22.07 -1.48 -18.49
C PHE A 330 -23.41 -2.20 -18.30
N ARG A 331 -23.61 -3.33 -18.97
CA ARG A 331 -24.84 -4.15 -18.82
C ARG A 331 -24.94 -4.82 -17.46
N ILE A 332 -23.80 -5.18 -16.87
CA ILE A 332 -23.72 -5.80 -15.54
C ILE A 332 -24.18 -4.83 -14.46
N ASP A 333 -23.65 -3.59 -14.48
CA ASP A 333 -24.08 -2.53 -13.57
C ASP A 333 -24.20 -1.19 -14.30
N PRO A 334 -25.40 -0.82 -14.81
CA PRO A 334 -25.63 0.45 -15.49
C PRO A 334 -25.39 1.68 -14.62
N ARG A 335 -25.32 1.55 -13.28
CA ARG A 335 -24.96 2.68 -12.39
C ARG A 335 -23.50 3.08 -12.56
N LYS A 336 -22.64 2.16 -13.02
CA LYS A 336 -21.24 2.43 -13.35
C LYS A 336 -21.17 2.99 -14.76
N TYR A 337 -21.20 4.32 -14.88
CA TYR A 337 -21.24 5.00 -16.18
C TYR A 337 -19.89 4.98 -16.93
N TYR A 338 -18.75 4.69 -16.27
CA TYR A 338 -17.43 4.68 -16.91
C TYR A 338 -17.31 3.69 -18.09
N PRO A 339 -17.69 2.41 -17.96
CA PRO A 339 -17.75 1.51 -19.10
C PRO A 339 -18.71 2.00 -20.18
N GLY A 340 -19.87 2.53 -19.79
CA GLY A 340 -20.89 3.02 -20.72
C GLY A 340 -20.41 4.16 -21.61
N ILE A 341 -19.79 5.22 -21.05
CA ILE A 341 -19.28 6.34 -21.84
C ILE A 341 -18.14 5.92 -22.77
N ASN A 342 -17.27 5.00 -22.34
CA ASN A 342 -16.20 4.48 -23.20
C ASN A 342 -16.78 3.63 -24.34
N ALA A 343 -17.75 2.75 -24.06
CA ALA A 343 -18.45 1.99 -25.10
C ALA A 343 -19.11 2.94 -26.12
N LEU A 344 -19.83 3.95 -25.65
CA LEU A 344 -20.51 4.93 -26.51
C LEU A 344 -19.51 5.68 -27.39
N THR A 345 -18.43 6.19 -26.80
CA THR A 345 -17.38 6.91 -27.52
C THR A 345 -16.75 6.06 -28.60
N LEU A 346 -16.36 4.82 -28.27
CA LEU A 346 -15.73 3.91 -29.21
C LEU A 346 -16.69 3.44 -30.30
N ALA A 347 -17.98 3.27 -30.01
CA ALA A 347 -18.97 2.91 -31.02
C ALA A 347 -19.21 4.03 -32.04
N TYR A 348 -19.23 5.30 -31.61
CA TYR A 348 -19.27 6.44 -32.54
C TYR A 348 -17.99 6.58 -33.36
N LEU A 349 -16.82 6.38 -32.73
CA LEU A 349 -15.54 6.33 -33.45
C LEU A 349 -15.52 5.22 -34.50
N HIS A 350 -16.05 4.04 -34.17
CA HIS A 350 -16.17 2.94 -35.11
C HIS A 350 -16.98 3.35 -36.35
N GLN A 351 -18.17 3.92 -36.16
CA GLN A 351 -19.00 4.42 -37.26
C GLN A 351 -18.27 5.47 -38.11
N HIS A 352 -17.55 6.41 -37.47
CA HIS A 352 -16.78 7.47 -38.14
C HIS A 352 -15.59 6.95 -38.96
N LEU A 353 -14.95 5.87 -38.51
CA LEU A 353 -13.77 5.29 -39.15
C LEU A 353 -14.14 4.35 -40.29
N THR A 354 -15.17 3.52 -40.11
CA THR A 354 -15.48 2.42 -41.04
C THR A 354 -16.71 2.70 -41.91
N GLY A 355 -17.58 3.63 -41.51
CA GLY A 355 -18.91 3.81 -42.09
C GLY A 355 -19.92 2.71 -41.73
N GLU A 356 -19.50 1.66 -41.01
CA GLU A 356 -20.37 0.58 -40.56
C GLU A 356 -21.22 1.07 -39.37
N LEU A 357 -22.54 1.08 -39.57
CA LEU A 357 -23.49 1.55 -38.57
C LEU A 357 -23.59 0.57 -37.39
N TRP A 358 -23.21 1.04 -36.21
CA TRP A 358 -23.68 0.45 -34.95
C TRP A 358 -25.21 0.54 -34.82
N ASP A 359 -25.85 -0.46 -34.21
CA ASP A 359 -27.30 -0.48 -34.03
C ASP A 359 -27.79 0.78 -33.31
N ALA A 360 -28.65 1.56 -33.98
CA ALA A 360 -29.11 2.85 -33.49
C ALA A 360 -29.96 2.73 -32.22
N THR A 361 -30.71 1.63 -32.07
CA THR A 361 -31.49 1.35 -30.87
C THR A 361 -30.56 1.13 -29.67
N GLN A 362 -29.50 0.34 -29.87
CA GLN A 362 -28.49 0.10 -28.86
C GLN A 362 -27.72 1.37 -28.49
N LEU A 363 -27.30 2.20 -29.46
CA LEU A 363 -26.62 3.47 -29.17
C LEU A 363 -27.50 4.41 -28.33
N ASN A 364 -28.77 4.58 -28.72
CA ASN A 364 -29.72 5.40 -27.96
C ASN A 364 -29.93 4.84 -26.53
N ALA A 365 -29.97 3.51 -26.38
CA ALA A 365 -30.09 2.87 -25.07
C ALA A 365 -28.85 3.07 -24.20
N ILE A 366 -27.64 2.97 -24.78
CA ILE A 366 -26.38 3.22 -24.06
C ILE A 366 -26.34 4.69 -23.63
N GLU A 367 -26.58 5.63 -24.54
CA GLU A 367 -26.58 7.07 -24.23
C GLU A 367 -27.58 7.40 -23.12
N GLY A 368 -28.83 6.95 -23.25
CA GLY A 368 -29.86 7.15 -22.24
C GLY A 368 -29.48 6.56 -20.88
N GLY A 369 -28.90 5.36 -20.88
CA GLY A 369 -28.41 4.71 -19.67
C GLY A 369 -27.27 5.49 -19.01
N VAL A 370 -26.28 5.96 -19.77
CA VAL A 370 -25.16 6.75 -19.26
C VAL A 370 -25.68 8.08 -18.68
N ARG A 371 -26.54 8.79 -19.41
CA ARG A 371 -27.15 10.04 -18.94
C ARG A 371 -27.91 9.83 -17.62
N TRP A 372 -28.71 8.77 -17.53
CA TRP A 372 -29.46 8.45 -16.31
C TRP A 372 -28.53 8.15 -15.12
N ALA A 373 -27.51 7.31 -15.32
CA ALA A 373 -26.55 6.95 -14.27
C ALA A 373 -25.75 8.16 -13.76
N VAL A 374 -25.30 9.02 -14.68
CA VAL A 374 -24.59 10.26 -14.37
C VAL A 374 -25.49 11.25 -13.62
N GLN A 375 -26.75 11.37 -14.01
CA GLN A 375 -27.72 12.24 -13.33
C GLN A 375 -27.98 11.76 -11.90
N GLY A 376 -28.17 10.45 -11.68
CA GLY A 376 -28.30 9.87 -10.33
C GLY A 376 -27.05 10.08 -9.48
N CYS A 377 -25.86 10.01 -10.06
CA CYS A 377 -24.61 10.36 -9.37
C CYS A 377 -24.59 11.83 -8.92
N LEU A 378 -25.02 12.76 -9.79
CA LEU A 378 -25.07 14.20 -9.49
C LEU A 378 -26.17 14.59 -8.49
N GLU A 379 -27.24 13.82 -8.38
CA GLU A 379 -28.26 14.00 -7.33
C GLU A 379 -27.68 13.74 -5.94
N ASN A 380 -26.86 12.69 -5.82
CA ASN A 380 -26.15 12.35 -4.58
C ASN A 380 -24.96 13.29 -4.31
N ASN A 381 -24.20 13.63 -5.35
CA ASN A 381 -23.04 14.51 -5.25
C ASN A 381 -22.98 15.51 -6.40
N LYS A 382 -23.59 16.69 -6.18
CA LYS A 382 -23.59 17.80 -7.16
C LYS A 382 -22.21 18.30 -7.57
N LYS A 383 -21.16 17.95 -6.80
CA LYS A 383 -19.77 18.38 -7.01
C LYS A 383 -18.90 17.29 -7.65
N ASP A 384 -19.49 16.23 -8.16
CA ASP A 384 -18.74 15.17 -8.85
C ASP A 384 -18.22 15.65 -10.21
N TYR A 385 -16.89 15.77 -10.32
CA TYR A 385 -16.20 16.16 -11.54
C TYR A 385 -16.41 15.16 -12.68
N TRP A 386 -16.25 13.86 -12.41
CA TRP A 386 -16.27 12.82 -13.44
C TRP A 386 -17.65 12.68 -14.08
N ALA A 387 -18.69 12.83 -13.27
CA ALA A 387 -20.06 12.87 -13.74
C ALA A 387 -20.31 14.08 -14.67
N LYS A 388 -19.85 15.29 -14.29
CA LYS A 388 -19.96 16.49 -15.16
C LYS A 388 -19.12 16.39 -16.43
N ALA A 389 -17.90 15.87 -16.33
CA ALA A 389 -17.04 15.65 -17.49
C ALA A 389 -17.67 14.63 -18.46
N THR A 390 -18.28 13.58 -17.94
CA THR A 390 -19.00 12.59 -18.76
C THR A 390 -20.18 13.21 -19.51
N LEU A 391 -20.96 14.12 -18.88
CA LEU A 391 -21.98 14.87 -19.61
C LEU A 391 -21.39 15.70 -20.74
N ALA A 392 -20.24 16.35 -20.51
CA ALA A 392 -19.54 17.13 -21.53
C ALA A 392 -19.03 16.26 -22.69
N ASP A 393 -18.53 15.06 -22.40
CA ASP A 393 -18.13 14.09 -23.43
C ASP A 393 -19.35 13.67 -24.28
N ILE A 394 -20.52 13.46 -23.67
CA ILE A 394 -21.74 13.16 -24.44
C ILE A 394 -22.13 14.33 -25.37
N GLU A 395 -21.93 15.59 -24.97
CA GLU A 395 -22.18 16.73 -25.86
C GLU A 395 -21.22 16.76 -27.08
N ILE A 396 -20.04 16.13 -27.00
CA ILE A 396 -19.19 15.93 -28.20
C ILE A 396 -19.79 14.84 -29.09
N LEU A 397 -20.20 13.72 -28.49
CA LEU A 397 -20.68 12.53 -29.22
C LEU A 397 -22.05 12.73 -29.86
N THR A 398 -22.86 13.63 -29.30
CA THR A 398 -24.25 13.85 -29.70
C THR A 398 -24.42 15.16 -30.48
N GLY A 399 -25.52 15.27 -31.23
CA GLY A 399 -25.78 16.38 -32.16
C GLY A 399 -26.02 15.89 -33.59
N LYS A 400 -27.12 15.14 -33.80
CA LYS A 400 -27.59 14.81 -35.15
C LYS A 400 -28.15 16.08 -35.82
N PRO A 401 -27.93 16.28 -37.13
CA PRO A 401 -28.67 17.29 -37.88
C PRO A 401 -30.18 17.08 -37.70
N GLY A 402 -30.90 18.11 -37.23
CA GLY A 402 -32.35 18.09 -36.98
C GLY A 402 -32.78 17.81 -35.53
N LEU A 403 -31.87 17.63 -34.57
CA LEU A 403 -32.14 17.46 -33.14
C LEU A 403 -31.35 18.45 -32.25
N GLU A 404 -30.94 19.58 -32.80
CA GLU A 404 -30.07 20.59 -32.16
C GLU A 404 -30.68 21.24 -30.90
N LEU A 405 -31.99 21.04 -30.66
CA LEU A 405 -32.70 21.53 -29.48
C LEU A 405 -32.37 20.75 -28.19
N LEU A 406 -31.65 19.61 -28.28
CA LEU A 406 -31.35 18.74 -27.15
C LEU A 406 -29.88 18.76 -26.69
N GLY A 407 -29.00 19.51 -27.37
CA GLY A 407 -27.54 19.55 -27.09
C GLY A 407 -26.70 19.25 -28.33
N GLY A 408 -25.40 19.09 -28.15
CA GLY A 408 -24.48 18.68 -29.23
C GLY A 408 -24.00 19.81 -30.15
N THR A 409 -24.10 21.06 -29.72
CA THR A 409 -23.55 22.25 -30.41
C THR A 409 -22.21 22.68 -29.82
N PRO A 410 -21.35 23.40 -30.56
CA PRO A 410 -20.14 24.04 -30.03
C PRO A 410 -20.36 24.83 -28.72
N ALA A 411 -21.51 25.52 -28.61
CA ALA A 411 -21.89 26.27 -27.41
C ALA A 411 -22.22 25.36 -26.22
N SER A 412 -22.94 24.27 -26.44
CA SER A 412 -23.27 23.29 -25.38
C SER A 412 -22.03 22.57 -24.85
N VAL A 413 -21.11 22.15 -25.74
CA VAL A 413 -19.81 21.56 -25.38
C VAL A 413 -19.02 22.51 -24.49
N LYS A 414 -18.92 23.79 -24.91
CA LYS A 414 -18.25 24.83 -24.12
C LYS A 414 -18.87 25.00 -22.73
N ASN A 415 -20.20 25.03 -22.63
CA ASN A 415 -20.88 25.19 -21.35
C ASN A 415 -20.68 23.98 -20.43
N ALA A 416 -20.79 22.76 -20.97
CA ALA A 416 -20.62 21.54 -20.21
C ALA A 416 -19.20 21.37 -19.66
N TYR A 417 -18.16 21.59 -20.49
CA TYR A 417 -16.78 21.53 -20.02
C TYR A 417 -16.45 22.63 -19.01
N ASN A 418 -16.94 23.86 -19.18
CA ASN A 418 -16.74 24.90 -18.17
C ASN A 418 -17.34 24.49 -16.81
N ALA A 419 -18.54 23.89 -16.82
CA ALA A 419 -19.18 23.40 -15.60
C ALA A 419 -18.36 22.28 -14.93
N ALA A 420 -17.78 21.37 -15.71
CA ALA A 420 -16.90 20.32 -15.20
C ALA A 420 -15.58 20.89 -14.64
N ILE A 421 -14.90 21.76 -15.39
CA ILE A 421 -13.60 22.35 -15.02
C ILE A 421 -13.66 23.08 -13.67
N VAL A 422 -14.75 23.80 -13.39
CA VAL A 422 -14.93 24.50 -12.10
C VAL A 422 -14.90 23.52 -10.91
N LEU A 423 -15.34 22.27 -11.10
CA LEU A 423 -15.34 21.24 -10.06
C LEU A 423 -14.01 20.50 -9.91
N ALA A 424 -13.11 20.60 -10.89
CA ALA A 424 -11.82 19.90 -10.86
C ALA A 424 -10.91 20.39 -9.73
N ARG A 425 -11.08 21.63 -9.23
CA ARG A 425 -10.32 22.21 -8.10
C ARG A 425 -8.81 21.96 -8.18
N ASP A 426 -8.23 22.28 -9.34
CA ASP A 426 -6.81 22.11 -9.62
C ASP A 426 -6.29 20.65 -9.63
N ASP A 427 -7.19 19.67 -9.79
CA ASP A 427 -6.83 18.28 -10.05
C ASP A 427 -6.35 18.11 -11.50
N TRP A 428 -5.03 18.25 -11.68
CA TRP A 428 -4.38 18.06 -12.96
C TRP A 428 -4.63 16.68 -13.55
N PHE A 429 -4.66 15.63 -12.73
CA PHE A 429 -4.85 14.26 -13.21
C PHE A 429 -6.25 14.11 -13.82
N ALA A 430 -7.26 14.65 -13.14
CA ALA A 430 -8.64 14.63 -13.62
C ALA A 430 -8.78 15.36 -14.96
N LEU A 431 -8.27 16.60 -15.06
CA LEU A 431 -8.30 17.38 -16.29
C LEU A 431 -7.52 16.72 -17.43
N ASN A 432 -6.31 16.20 -17.14
CA ASN A 432 -5.47 15.55 -18.13
C ASN A 432 -6.11 14.27 -18.66
N SER A 433 -6.79 13.49 -17.81
CA SER A 433 -7.45 12.26 -18.23
C SER A 433 -8.49 12.50 -19.33
N ILE A 434 -9.31 13.54 -19.19
CA ILE A 434 -10.29 13.92 -20.22
C ILE A 434 -9.60 14.49 -21.45
N ARG A 435 -8.55 15.31 -21.26
CA ARG A 435 -7.77 15.87 -22.38
C ARG A 435 -7.16 14.77 -23.26
N GLU A 436 -6.57 13.72 -22.68
CA GLU A 436 -6.01 12.60 -23.45
C GLU A 436 -7.07 11.87 -24.27
N GLN A 437 -8.28 11.72 -23.73
CA GLN A 437 -9.41 11.16 -24.48
C GLN A 437 -9.81 12.06 -25.66
N LEU A 438 -9.83 13.38 -25.49
CA LEU A 438 -10.10 14.32 -26.59
C LEU A 438 -8.97 14.37 -27.62
N LEU A 439 -7.71 14.23 -27.20
CA LEU A 439 -6.58 14.14 -28.11
C LEU A 439 -6.65 12.89 -28.98
N LEU A 440 -7.12 11.76 -28.44
CA LEU A 440 -7.45 10.57 -29.22
C LEU A 440 -8.50 10.90 -30.30
N LEU A 441 -9.61 11.55 -29.94
CA LEU A 441 -10.64 11.96 -30.91
C LEU A 441 -10.09 12.91 -31.99
N LYS A 442 -9.26 13.88 -31.59
CA LYS A 442 -8.62 14.84 -32.49
C LYS A 442 -7.70 14.14 -33.51
N ARG A 443 -6.89 13.17 -33.06
CA ARG A 443 -5.99 12.40 -33.95
C ARG A 443 -6.75 11.62 -35.03
N LEU A 444 -8.00 11.26 -34.76
CA LEU A 444 -8.86 10.52 -35.68
C LEU A 444 -9.88 11.43 -36.39
N GLU A 445 -9.73 12.74 -36.27
CA GLU A 445 -10.57 13.75 -36.92
C GLU A 445 -12.07 13.62 -36.60
N PHE A 446 -12.39 13.13 -35.41
CA PHE A 446 -13.77 12.98 -34.95
C PHE A 446 -14.30 14.33 -34.45
N GLU A 447 -15.41 14.83 -35.01
CA GLU A 447 -16.11 16.05 -34.57
C GLU A 447 -15.16 17.22 -34.22
N LEU A 448 -14.20 17.51 -35.13
CA LEU A 448 -13.03 18.36 -34.87
C LEU A 448 -13.36 19.70 -34.19
N GLU A 449 -14.36 20.42 -34.65
CA GLU A 449 -14.75 21.71 -34.05
C GLU A 449 -15.09 21.58 -32.56
N LYS A 450 -15.91 20.59 -32.20
CA LYS A 450 -16.33 20.33 -30.81
C LYS A 450 -15.15 19.87 -29.96
N VAL A 451 -14.35 18.94 -30.49
CA VAL A 451 -13.18 18.39 -29.79
C VAL A 451 -12.14 19.48 -29.52
N GLU A 452 -11.86 20.36 -30.48
CA GLU A 452 -10.90 21.45 -30.30
C GLU A 452 -11.36 22.47 -29.26
N ILE A 453 -12.66 22.75 -29.17
CA ILE A 453 -13.23 23.58 -28.10
C ILE A 453 -12.97 22.96 -26.72
N GLY A 454 -13.25 21.66 -26.56
CA GLY A 454 -12.99 20.94 -25.32
C GLY A 454 -11.51 20.95 -24.93
N ILE A 455 -10.62 20.64 -25.88
CA ILE A 455 -9.16 20.67 -25.68
C ILE A 455 -8.68 22.06 -25.28
N ALA A 456 -9.15 23.12 -25.94
CA ALA A 456 -8.75 24.50 -25.65
C ALA A 456 -9.15 24.91 -24.22
N LEU A 457 -10.35 24.54 -23.77
CA LEU A 457 -10.81 24.81 -22.41
C LEU A 457 -10.00 24.04 -21.36
N LEU A 458 -9.75 22.75 -21.60
CA LEU A 458 -8.95 21.91 -20.69
C LEU A 458 -7.49 22.39 -20.64
N ASN A 459 -6.88 22.75 -21.76
CA ASN A 459 -5.52 23.32 -21.78
C ASN A 459 -5.47 24.63 -21.00
N LYS A 460 -6.42 25.54 -21.22
CA LYS A 460 -6.52 26.79 -20.46
C LYS A 460 -6.69 26.54 -18.95
N ALA A 461 -7.44 25.51 -18.57
CA ALA A 461 -7.60 25.12 -17.17
C ALA A 461 -6.30 24.53 -16.61
N ILE A 462 -5.66 23.61 -17.34
CA ILE A 462 -4.39 22.98 -16.97
C ILE A 462 -3.26 24.00 -16.86
N GLU A 463 -3.20 25.00 -17.74
CA GLU A 463 -2.24 26.11 -17.68
C GLU A 463 -2.46 27.02 -16.47
N ARG A 464 -3.72 27.14 -16.02
CA ARG A 464 -4.13 27.89 -14.82
C ARG A 464 -4.01 27.13 -13.53
N ILE A 465 -3.90 25.80 -13.58
CA ILE A 465 -3.35 25.03 -12.47
C ILE A 465 -1.93 25.54 -12.36
N GLU A 466 -1.76 26.57 -11.52
CA GLU A 466 -0.47 26.96 -11.03
C GLU A 466 0.13 25.69 -10.43
N VAL A 467 0.99 25.02 -11.21
CA VAL A 467 2.16 24.38 -10.64
C VAL A 467 2.68 25.45 -9.70
N PRO A 468 2.66 25.23 -8.37
CA PRO A 468 3.13 26.26 -7.46
C PRO A 468 4.53 26.59 -7.95
N ARG A 469 4.72 27.77 -8.55
CA ARG A 469 6.00 28.21 -9.07
C ARG A 469 7.01 28.46 -7.94
N GLU A 470 6.65 28.05 -6.73
CA GLU A 470 7.49 27.92 -5.54
C GLU A 470 7.64 26.49 -4.97
N LYS A 471 6.99 25.44 -5.52
CA LYS A 471 7.31 24.05 -5.12
C LYS A 471 8.42 23.51 -5.99
N TRP A 472 9.64 23.94 -5.66
CA TRP A 472 10.88 23.27 -6.03
C TRP A 472 10.69 21.74 -6.08
N ARG A 473 11.16 21.11 -7.16
CA ARG A 473 11.15 19.66 -7.33
C ARG A 473 12.58 19.17 -7.57
N PRO A 474 13.02 18.12 -6.88
CA PRO A 474 14.39 17.67 -7.02
C PRO A 474 14.65 17.05 -8.39
N ARG A 475 15.77 17.41 -9.02
CA ARG A 475 16.24 16.72 -10.23
C ARG A 475 16.63 15.27 -9.91
N LYS A 476 17.37 15.06 -8.82
CA LYS A 476 17.70 13.75 -8.23
C LYS A 476 17.38 13.75 -6.74
N VAL A 477 17.06 12.58 -6.20
CA VAL A 477 16.89 12.37 -4.76
C VAL A 477 18.00 11.43 -4.28
N PHE A 478 18.94 11.96 -3.53
CA PHE A 478 20.00 11.19 -2.89
C PHE A 478 19.49 10.68 -1.54
N LEU A 479 19.39 9.36 -1.42
CA LEU A 479 19.09 8.69 -0.16
C LEU A 479 20.38 8.08 0.36
N PHE A 480 20.68 8.26 1.64
CA PHE A 480 21.85 7.66 2.25
C PHE A 480 21.48 6.68 3.36
N SER A 481 22.26 5.61 3.50
CA SER A 481 22.25 4.74 4.67
C SER A 481 23.67 4.20 4.87
N GLY A 482 24.17 4.23 6.10
CA GLY A 482 25.51 3.76 6.38
C GLY A 482 25.73 3.45 7.85
N HIS A 483 26.91 2.95 8.16
CA HIS A 483 27.27 2.69 9.55
C HIS A 483 27.59 3.98 10.30
N MET A 484 27.21 3.98 11.58
CA MET A 484 27.76 4.92 12.53
C MET A 484 29.23 4.63 12.80
N ILE A 485 29.97 5.62 13.29
CA ILE A 485 31.28 5.36 13.91
C ILE A 485 31.10 4.30 15.01
N ASP A 486 32.02 3.34 15.05
CA ASP A 486 31.95 2.27 16.03
C ASP A 486 32.06 2.82 17.45
N LYS A 487 31.16 2.37 18.33
CA LYS A 487 31.27 2.60 19.78
C LYS A 487 32.62 2.08 20.29
N PRO A 488 33.23 2.75 21.28
CA PRO A 488 34.45 2.25 21.91
C PRO A 488 34.30 0.78 22.34
N GLY A 489 35.25 -0.07 21.94
CA GLY A 489 35.26 -1.49 22.32
C GLY A 489 34.31 -2.40 21.55
N ARG A 490 33.77 -1.97 20.39
CA ARG A 490 32.96 -2.85 19.52
C ARG A 490 33.75 -4.13 19.17
N PRO A 491 33.22 -5.34 19.41
CA PRO A 491 33.94 -6.60 19.18
C PRO A 491 34.35 -6.83 17.72
N GLU A 492 33.45 -6.51 16.79
CA GLU A 492 33.70 -6.55 15.34
C GLU A 492 33.56 -5.14 14.77
N PRO A 493 34.69 -4.46 14.46
CA PRO A 493 34.65 -3.12 13.89
C PRO A 493 34.02 -3.12 12.50
N ARG A 494 33.09 -2.19 12.27
CA ARG A 494 32.41 -1.99 10.98
C ARG A 494 32.81 -0.66 10.35
N PHE A 495 32.92 0.38 11.16
CA PHE A 495 33.37 1.70 10.75
C PHE A 495 34.20 2.37 11.87
N PRO A 496 35.48 2.00 12.00
CA PRO A 496 36.38 2.58 12.98
C PRO A 496 36.63 4.09 12.75
N PRO A 497 36.90 4.88 13.80
CA PRO A 497 37.21 6.31 13.68
C PRO A 497 38.32 6.65 12.68
N ASP A 498 39.39 5.84 12.58
CA ASP A 498 40.51 6.10 11.66
C ASP A 498 40.13 5.94 10.18
N LYS A 499 38.97 5.33 9.87
CA LYS A 499 38.46 5.17 8.50
C LYS A 499 37.58 6.32 8.05
N GLU A 500 37.26 7.27 8.93
CA GLU A 500 36.42 8.41 8.62
C GLU A 500 36.91 9.20 7.38
N PRO A 501 38.20 9.56 7.23
CA PRO A 501 38.66 10.32 6.06
C PRO A 501 38.49 9.55 4.74
N ILE A 502 38.63 8.21 4.78
CA ILE A 502 38.47 7.33 3.62
C ILE A 502 37.01 7.31 3.17
N ALA A 503 36.09 7.13 4.13
CA ALA A 503 34.66 7.15 3.86
C ALA A 503 34.20 8.51 3.32
N LYS A 504 34.66 9.62 3.93
CA LYS A 504 34.39 10.98 3.48
C LYS A 504 34.72 11.17 2.00
N LYS A 505 35.97 10.85 1.63
CA LYS A 505 36.45 10.98 0.25
C LYS A 505 35.66 10.11 -0.72
N ALA A 506 35.28 8.89 -0.31
CA ALA A 506 34.49 8.00 -1.15
C ALA A 506 33.07 8.53 -1.39
N ILE A 507 32.43 9.10 -0.37
CA ILE A 507 31.10 9.72 -0.48
C ILE A 507 31.16 10.97 -1.37
N GLU A 508 32.12 11.85 -1.15
CA GLU A 508 32.34 13.05 -1.97
C GLU A 508 32.57 12.70 -3.44
N ALA A 509 33.49 11.77 -3.72
CA ALA A 509 33.78 11.31 -5.08
C ALA A 509 32.55 10.69 -5.75
N LYS A 510 31.70 9.97 -5.01
CA LYS A 510 30.47 9.41 -5.54
C LYS A 510 29.42 10.48 -5.83
N LEU A 511 29.28 11.51 -4.99
CA LEU A 511 28.40 12.65 -5.26
C LEU A 511 28.86 13.43 -6.50
N ASP A 512 30.17 13.57 -6.72
CA ASP A 512 30.73 14.22 -7.91
C ASP A 512 30.50 13.41 -9.19
N ASP A 513 30.73 12.09 -9.15
CA ASP A 513 30.43 11.16 -10.24
C ASP A 513 28.94 11.20 -10.63
N LEU A 514 28.07 11.32 -9.62
CA LEU A 514 26.63 11.48 -9.81
C LEU A 514 26.21 12.92 -10.09
N GLN A 515 27.15 13.86 -10.19
CA GLN A 515 26.93 15.27 -10.50
C GLN A 515 25.90 15.93 -9.59
N ALA A 516 25.96 15.68 -8.28
CA ALA A 516 25.05 16.27 -7.29
C ALA A 516 25.11 17.81 -7.36
N ALA A 517 23.95 18.47 -7.35
CA ALA A 517 23.81 19.90 -7.62
C ALA A 517 22.74 20.56 -6.73
N PRO A 518 22.69 21.91 -6.64
CA PRO A 518 21.77 22.61 -5.72
C PRO A 518 20.28 22.32 -5.89
N ASP A 519 19.86 21.87 -7.08
CA ASP A 519 18.46 21.50 -7.36
C ASP A 519 18.12 20.04 -7.00
N ASP A 520 19.02 19.32 -6.34
CA ASP A 520 18.78 17.95 -5.85
C ASP A 520 18.39 17.94 -4.36
N LEU A 521 17.71 16.85 -3.95
CA LEU A 521 17.33 16.58 -2.55
C LEU A 521 18.28 15.53 -1.95
N ALA A 522 18.70 15.72 -0.72
CA ALA A 522 19.40 14.71 0.09
C ALA A 522 18.55 14.31 1.31
N LEU A 523 18.49 13.00 1.60
CA LEU A 523 17.78 12.42 2.74
C LEU A 523 18.74 11.52 3.53
N CYS A 524 18.88 11.75 4.83
CA CYS A 524 19.65 10.88 5.74
C CYS A 524 19.21 11.01 7.21
N GLY A 525 19.74 10.13 8.07
CA GLY A 525 19.39 10.05 9.49
C GLY A 525 20.14 11.03 10.41
N GLY A 526 21.25 11.62 9.94
CA GLY A 526 22.07 12.55 10.72
C GLY A 526 22.89 11.93 11.86
N ALA A 527 23.07 10.60 11.89
CA ALA A 527 23.90 9.93 12.88
C ALA A 527 25.41 10.17 12.66
N CYS A 528 26.23 10.05 13.72
CA CYS A 528 27.69 10.15 13.61
C CYS A 528 28.24 9.12 12.62
N GLY A 529 29.26 9.48 11.84
CA GLY A 529 29.76 8.63 10.76
C GLY A 529 29.11 8.92 9.42
N GLY A 530 28.61 7.88 8.73
CA GLY A 530 28.23 7.97 7.33
C GLY A 530 27.19 9.05 7.01
N ASP A 531 26.13 9.15 7.83
CA ASP A 531 25.04 10.09 7.59
C ASP A 531 25.48 11.55 7.63
N LEU A 532 26.24 11.95 8.67
CA LEU A 532 26.76 13.32 8.77
C LEU A 532 27.83 13.61 7.71
N LEU A 533 28.70 12.65 7.38
CA LEU A 533 29.67 12.79 6.29
C LEU A 533 28.97 13.05 4.94
N PHE A 534 27.89 12.32 4.67
CA PHE A 534 27.06 12.52 3.49
C PHE A 534 26.34 13.87 3.51
N ALA A 535 25.72 14.22 4.64
CA ALA A 535 25.02 15.49 4.80
C ALA A 535 25.93 16.70 4.53
N GLU A 536 27.13 16.72 5.12
CA GLU A 536 28.14 17.74 4.88
C GLU A 536 28.53 17.84 3.40
N ALA A 537 28.79 16.69 2.76
CA ALA A 537 29.18 16.63 1.36
C ALA A 537 28.05 17.13 0.43
N CYS A 538 26.78 16.88 0.78
CA CYS A 538 25.62 17.41 0.07
C CYS A 538 25.48 18.93 0.25
N LEU A 539 25.59 19.43 1.49
CA LEU A 539 25.51 20.85 1.78
C LEU A 539 26.63 21.65 1.13
N ALA A 540 27.85 21.11 1.08
CA ALA A 540 29.00 21.71 0.38
C ALA A 540 28.75 21.86 -1.14
N ARG A 541 27.89 21.02 -1.71
CA ARG A 541 27.42 21.10 -3.12
C ARG A 541 26.12 21.88 -3.28
N GLY A 542 25.61 22.45 -2.18
CA GLY A 542 24.45 23.31 -2.14
C GLY A 542 23.10 22.61 -2.24
N LEU A 543 23.05 21.29 -2.04
CA LEU A 543 21.80 20.51 -2.06
C LEU A 543 20.87 20.95 -0.93
N LYS A 544 19.56 20.76 -1.14
CA LYS A 544 18.61 20.78 -0.02
C LYS A 544 18.72 19.47 0.75
N LEU A 545 18.75 19.54 2.07
CA LEU A 545 18.91 18.38 2.95
C LEU A 545 17.69 18.24 3.85
N GLU A 546 17.15 17.04 3.95
CA GLU A 546 16.25 16.67 5.04
C GLU A 546 16.95 15.69 5.96
N LEU A 547 17.16 16.12 7.21
CA LEU A 547 17.55 15.23 8.30
C LEU A 547 16.28 14.67 8.92
N ARG A 548 16.13 13.35 8.89
CA ARG A 548 14.98 12.66 9.47
C ARG A 548 15.46 11.85 10.66
N ILE A 549 14.88 12.11 11.83
CA ILE A 549 15.32 11.45 13.08
C ILE A 549 14.15 10.71 13.75
N PRO A 550 14.42 9.55 14.37
CA PRO A 550 13.39 8.69 14.97
C PRO A 550 12.77 9.24 16.27
N PHE A 551 13.45 10.17 16.95
CA PHE A 551 13.09 10.67 18.28
C PHE A 551 13.08 12.19 18.35
N ASP A 552 12.89 12.72 19.57
CA ASP A 552 13.32 14.07 19.87
C ASP A 552 14.84 14.23 19.71
N GLU A 553 15.27 15.49 19.55
CA GLU A 553 16.66 15.84 19.24
C GLU A 553 17.63 15.44 20.36
N GLU A 554 17.22 15.55 21.63
CA GLU A 554 18.08 15.25 22.79
C GLU A 554 18.37 13.75 22.87
N THR A 555 17.32 12.93 22.77
CA THR A 555 17.43 11.47 22.75
C THR A 555 18.28 11.00 21.56
N PHE A 556 18.06 11.58 20.38
CA PHE A 556 18.83 11.24 19.18
C PHE A 556 20.32 11.58 19.32
N LEU A 557 20.65 12.79 19.78
CA LEU A 557 22.04 13.21 20.00
C LEU A 557 22.78 12.27 20.94
N LYS A 558 22.14 11.89 22.06
CA LYS A 558 22.71 10.96 23.03
C LYS A 558 22.98 9.58 22.42
N ASN A 559 22.02 9.05 21.67
CA ASN A 559 22.05 7.66 21.22
C ASN A 559 22.84 7.45 19.92
N SER A 560 22.89 8.47 19.05
CA SER A 560 23.35 8.33 17.66
C SER A 560 24.46 9.27 17.26
N VAL A 561 24.84 10.26 18.08
CA VAL A 561 25.84 11.27 17.72
C VAL A 561 26.96 11.40 18.75
N THR A 562 26.63 11.81 19.97
CA THR A 562 27.60 12.30 20.98
C THR A 562 28.51 11.22 21.54
N PHE A 563 28.11 9.94 21.49
CA PHE A 563 28.97 8.84 21.98
C PHE A 563 30.29 8.72 21.19
N ALA A 564 30.36 9.28 19.97
CA ALA A 564 31.55 9.26 19.13
C ALA A 564 32.52 10.42 19.39
N GLY A 565 32.18 11.34 20.32
CA GLY A 565 33.01 12.50 20.72
C GLY A 565 32.36 13.85 20.39
N ASP A 566 32.86 14.91 21.03
CA ASP A 566 32.29 16.27 20.93
C ASP A 566 32.34 16.84 19.50
N ASP A 567 33.34 16.46 18.69
CA ASP A 567 33.44 16.89 17.28
C ASP A 567 32.21 16.49 16.46
N TRP A 568 31.66 15.28 16.68
CA TRP A 568 30.45 14.83 15.98
C TRP A 568 29.20 15.61 16.38
N ARG A 569 29.14 16.07 17.64
CA ARG A 569 28.05 16.92 18.12
C ARG A 569 28.08 18.27 17.41
N ASP A 570 29.25 18.89 17.34
CA ASP A 570 29.41 20.20 16.71
C ASP A 570 29.13 20.12 15.20
N ARG A 571 29.52 19.02 14.54
CA ARG A 571 29.17 18.72 13.14
C ARG A 571 27.67 18.52 12.93
N PHE A 572 26.99 17.81 13.83
CA PHE A 572 25.54 17.69 13.77
C PHE A 572 24.85 19.05 13.82
N TYR A 573 25.24 19.93 14.75
CA TYR A 573 24.69 21.29 14.80
C TYR A 573 25.02 22.11 13.56
N ALA A 574 26.24 22.03 13.03
CA ALA A 574 26.62 22.71 11.80
C ALA A 574 25.76 22.26 10.59
N VAL A 575 25.43 20.96 10.50
CA VAL A 575 24.52 20.45 9.47
C VAL A 575 23.08 20.89 9.75
N LYS A 576 22.60 20.73 10.99
CA LYS A 576 21.22 21.03 11.40
C LYS A 576 20.86 22.49 11.19
N ASP A 577 21.76 23.39 11.58
CA ASP A 577 21.53 24.85 11.57
C ASP A 577 21.85 25.49 10.21
N ASN A 578 22.26 24.69 9.21
CA ASN A 578 22.42 25.17 7.85
C ASN A 578 21.07 25.57 7.25
N GLU A 579 21.01 26.70 6.54
CA GLU A 579 19.78 27.24 5.94
C GLU A 579 19.09 26.30 4.93
N LYS A 580 19.84 25.34 4.36
CA LYS A 580 19.33 24.36 3.40
C LYS A 580 18.87 23.05 4.05
N THR A 581 19.06 22.93 5.36
CA THR A 581 18.68 21.74 6.12
C THR A 581 17.30 21.93 6.73
N LYS A 582 16.47 20.90 6.59
CA LYS A 582 15.22 20.75 7.33
C LYS A 582 15.34 19.55 8.26
N LEU A 583 15.31 19.80 9.57
CA LEU A 583 15.17 18.73 10.56
C LEU A 583 13.70 18.30 10.66
N LEU A 584 13.45 17.01 10.54
CA LEU A 584 12.14 16.39 10.62
C LEU A 584 12.19 15.28 11.68
N LYS A 585 11.36 15.40 12.72
CA LYS A 585 11.31 14.41 13.79
C LYS A 585 10.11 13.50 13.57
N MET A 586 10.34 12.19 13.54
CA MET A 586 9.31 11.20 13.26
C MET A 586 8.08 11.34 14.19
N PRO A 587 8.21 11.53 15.52
CA PRO A 587 7.05 11.70 16.40
C PRO A 587 6.18 12.93 16.08
N GLU A 588 6.78 13.99 15.53
CA GLU A 588 6.07 15.21 15.13
C GLU A 588 5.40 15.04 13.76
N GLN A 589 6.03 14.31 12.84
CA GLN A 589 5.56 14.18 11.45
C GLN A 589 4.59 13.03 11.24
N LEU A 590 4.82 11.89 11.91
CA LEU A 590 4.07 10.63 11.76
C LEU A 590 3.29 10.27 13.04
N GLY A 591 3.48 11.01 14.13
CA GLY A 591 2.95 10.71 15.46
C GLY A 591 3.78 9.67 16.22
N LYS A 592 3.36 9.39 17.46
CA LYS A 592 3.99 8.38 18.31
C LYS A 592 3.47 6.98 17.96
N PHE A 593 4.32 5.98 18.10
CA PHE A 593 3.99 4.57 17.91
C PHE A 593 4.31 3.81 19.20
N GLY A 594 3.67 2.65 19.40
CA GLY A 594 3.89 1.81 20.57
C GLY A 594 5.23 1.07 20.52
N ASP A 595 5.56 0.38 21.61
CA ASP A 595 6.86 -0.28 21.81
C ASP A 595 7.14 -1.43 20.82
N SER A 596 6.11 -1.95 20.14
CA SER A 596 6.24 -2.97 19.10
C SER A 596 6.84 -2.47 17.79
N VAL A 597 7.03 -1.15 17.66
CA VAL A 597 7.64 -0.51 16.48
C VAL A 597 9.06 -0.08 16.81
N GLU A 598 10.04 -0.70 16.16
CA GLU A 598 11.45 -0.29 16.30
C GLU A 598 11.66 1.08 15.60
N PRO A 599 12.02 2.14 16.35
CA PRO A 599 11.98 3.49 15.81
C PRO A 599 13.02 3.79 14.72
N TYR A 600 14.23 3.19 14.78
CA TYR A 600 15.25 3.38 13.75
C TYR A 600 14.88 2.67 12.44
N GLU A 601 14.30 1.46 12.53
CA GLU A 601 13.74 0.74 11.39
C GLU A 601 12.67 1.60 10.70
N LEU A 602 11.71 2.13 11.47
CA LEU A 602 10.64 2.94 10.90
C LEU A 602 11.17 4.23 10.29
N ASP A 603 12.13 4.91 10.92
CA ASP A 603 12.73 6.13 10.38
C ASP A 603 13.49 5.85 9.06
N ASN A 604 14.24 4.75 8.96
CA ASN A 604 14.88 4.34 7.71
C ASN A 604 13.86 4.02 6.61
N LEU A 605 12.75 3.34 6.95
CA LEU A 605 11.66 3.10 6.02
C LEU A 605 10.98 4.40 5.60
N TRP A 606 10.80 5.35 6.53
CA TRP A 606 10.24 6.66 6.24
C TRP A 606 11.11 7.41 5.23
N GLN A 607 12.43 7.46 5.45
CA GLN A 607 13.39 8.03 4.49
C GLN A 607 13.30 7.34 3.12
N LEU A 608 13.28 6.01 3.09
CA LEU A 608 13.16 5.22 1.87
C LEU A 608 11.86 5.51 1.10
N TYR A 609 10.72 5.50 1.79
CA TYR A 609 9.41 5.72 1.19
C TYR A 609 9.23 7.16 0.74
N THR A 610 9.77 8.14 1.47
CA THR A 610 9.85 9.52 1.00
C THR A 610 10.67 9.62 -0.29
N ALA A 611 11.83 8.96 -0.36
CA ALA A 611 12.66 8.98 -1.57
C ALA A 611 11.92 8.39 -2.78
N LEU A 612 11.31 7.21 -2.62
CA LEU A 612 10.58 6.51 -3.69
C LEU A 612 9.31 7.26 -4.12
N ALA A 613 8.67 8.00 -3.21
CA ALA A 613 7.51 8.83 -3.51
C ALA A 613 7.81 9.99 -4.49
N TRP A 614 9.08 10.37 -4.66
CA TRP A 614 9.47 11.36 -5.67
C TRP A 614 9.59 10.79 -7.08
N GLY A 615 9.54 9.46 -7.24
CA GLY A 615 9.82 8.76 -8.49
C GLY A 615 11.06 7.88 -8.34
N PRO A 616 10.93 6.54 -8.37
CA PRO A 616 12.07 5.63 -8.24
C PRO A 616 13.21 5.92 -9.21
N GLU A 617 12.91 6.40 -10.43
CA GLU A 617 13.88 6.78 -11.45
C GLU A 617 14.78 7.97 -11.07
N ARG A 618 14.35 8.81 -10.12
CA ARG A 618 15.13 9.94 -9.59
C ARG A 618 16.04 9.54 -8.44
N VAL A 619 15.78 8.39 -7.80
CA VAL A 619 16.47 7.97 -6.59
C VAL A 619 17.89 7.51 -6.90
N GLN A 620 18.85 8.11 -6.20
CA GLN A 620 20.26 7.70 -6.11
C GLN A 620 20.51 7.25 -4.66
N PHE A 621 20.37 5.95 -4.40
CA PHE A 621 20.66 5.41 -3.07
C PHE A 621 22.15 5.15 -2.93
N ILE A 622 22.82 5.86 -2.03
CA ILE A 622 24.23 5.65 -1.70
C ILE A 622 24.28 4.92 -0.36
N CYS A 623 24.95 3.77 -0.32
CA CYS A 623 25.10 3.03 0.93
C CYS A 623 26.56 2.74 1.28
N LEU A 624 26.96 3.12 2.49
CA LEU A 624 28.27 2.79 3.08
C LEU A 624 28.12 1.53 3.94
N TRP A 625 28.37 0.37 3.35
CA TRP A 625 27.98 -0.92 3.92
C TRP A 625 28.99 -2.01 3.57
N ASN A 626 29.21 -2.97 4.48
CA ASN A 626 30.16 -4.06 4.27
C ASN A 626 29.64 -5.19 3.37
N GLY A 627 28.37 -5.15 2.95
CA GLY A 627 27.76 -6.21 2.15
C GLY A 627 27.29 -7.43 2.95
N LYS A 628 27.43 -7.43 4.28
CA LYS A 628 26.92 -8.50 5.15
C LYS A 628 25.49 -8.17 5.58
N GLY A 629 24.59 -9.14 5.45
CA GLY A 629 23.17 -9.00 5.83
C GLY A 629 22.94 -9.05 7.34
N GLY A 630 21.65 -8.98 7.74
CA GLY A 630 21.22 -9.20 9.13
C GLY A 630 20.51 -8.03 9.82
N ASP A 631 20.35 -6.89 9.17
CA ASP A 631 19.80 -5.67 9.80
C ASP A 631 18.26 -5.58 9.78
N GLY A 632 17.56 -6.70 9.51
CA GLY A 632 16.08 -6.72 9.47
C GLY A 632 15.48 -5.81 8.40
N LYS A 633 14.20 -5.47 8.58
CA LYS A 633 13.50 -4.50 7.72
C LYS A 633 13.96 -3.08 8.10
N GLY A 634 13.97 -2.17 7.13
CA GLY A 634 14.58 -0.83 7.31
C GLY A 634 16.12 -0.81 7.34
N GLY A 635 16.80 -1.93 7.52
CA GLY A 635 18.26 -2.03 7.42
C GLY A 635 18.81 -1.74 6.01
N THR A 636 20.13 -1.50 5.92
CA THR A 636 20.78 -1.08 4.67
C THR A 636 20.63 -2.09 3.53
N GLU A 637 20.67 -3.40 3.83
CA GLU A 637 20.41 -4.46 2.85
C GLU A 637 18.97 -4.41 2.32
N HIS A 638 18.00 -4.22 3.22
CA HIS A 638 16.60 -4.11 2.86
C HIS A 638 16.35 -2.89 1.97
N MET A 639 16.91 -1.72 2.33
CA MET A 639 16.83 -0.52 1.51
C MET A 639 17.49 -0.72 0.14
N TYR A 640 18.68 -1.35 0.08
CA TYR A 640 19.38 -1.69 -1.16
C TYR A 640 18.49 -2.50 -2.10
N LYS A 641 17.93 -3.61 -1.58
CA LYS A 641 17.05 -4.50 -2.35
C LYS A 641 15.79 -3.77 -2.80
N THR A 642 15.18 -2.98 -1.91
CA THR A 642 13.93 -2.27 -2.19
C THR A 642 14.11 -1.23 -3.30
N VAL A 643 15.13 -0.38 -3.23
CA VAL A 643 15.40 0.63 -4.27
C VAL A 643 15.65 -0.05 -5.61
N ARG A 644 16.45 -1.13 -5.63
CA ARG A 644 16.74 -1.89 -6.86
C ARG A 644 15.48 -2.54 -7.45
N ASN A 645 14.62 -3.14 -6.62
CA ASN A 645 13.37 -3.76 -7.06
C ASN A 645 12.41 -2.73 -7.68
N HIS A 646 12.43 -1.49 -7.21
CA HIS A 646 11.65 -0.39 -7.77
C HIS A 646 12.33 0.32 -8.95
N ARG A 647 13.43 -0.23 -9.49
CA ARG A 647 14.23 0.35 -10.59
C ARG A 647 14.95 1.67 -10.26
N GLY A 648 15.10 1.99 -8.97
CA GLY A 648 16.00 3.07 -8.56
C GLY A 648 17.47 2.68 -8.69
N LYS A 649 18.36 3.66 -8.64
CA LYS A 649 19.81 3.44 -8.77
C LYS A 649 20.44 3.28 -7.39
N VAL A 650 21.28 2.26 -7.25
CA VAL A 650 21.99 1.98 -5.99
C VAL A 650 23.50 2.02 -6.20
N HIS A 651 24.20 2.68 -5.28
CA HIS A 651 25.63 2.95 -5.29
C HIS A 651 26.24 2.44 -4.00
N HIS A 652 26.80 1.22 -4.07
CA HIS A 652 27.38 0.55 -2.91
C HIS A 652 28.83 0.97 -2.70
N LEU A 653 29.08 1.73 -1.65
CA LEU A 653 30.41 2.03 -1.12
C LEU A 653 30.81 0.89 -0.17
N ASN A 654 31.42 -0.16 -0.73
CA ASN A 654 31.76 -1.35 0.03
C ASN A 654 32.94 -1.09 0.98
N THR A 655 32.67 -1.08 2.28
CA THR A 655 33.68 -0.78 3.30
C THR A 655 34.85 -1.76 3.29
N THR A 656 34.61 -3.04 2.97
CA THR A 656 35.67 -4.07 2.87
C THR A 656 36.63 -3.89 1.67
N LYS A 657 36.29 -2.99 0.74
CA LYS A 657 37.14 -2.63 -0.39
C LYS A 657 37.77 -1.25 -0.24
N LEU A 658 37.17 -0.40 0.59
CA LEU A 658 37.65 0.94 0.85
C LEU A 658 38.80 0.93 1.86
N TRP A 659 38.81 -0.02 2.79
CA TRP A 659 39.87 -0.23 3.76
C TRP A 659 40.04 -1.68 4.20
#